data_AF-A0A936MZ66-F1
#
_entry.id   AF-A0A936MZ66-F1
#
_cell.length_a   1.000
_cell.length_b   1.000
_cell.length_c   1.000
_cell.angle_alpha   90.00
_cell.angle_beta   90.00
_cell.angle_gamma   90.00
#
_symmetry.space_group_name_H-M   'P 1'
#
loop_
_entity.id
_entity.type
_entity.pdbx_description
1 polymer ?
#
loop_
_entity_poly.entity_id
_entity_poly.type
_entity_poly.pdbx_seq_one_letter_code
_entity_poly.pdbx_strand_id
1 'polypeptide(L)'
;MRMKLRSVLFLSFLLPGVLVPAQEFVELHNAEVLPLEFLGETMAYRDWDSTRVFPDEPVRDANGWLIRPEPKGTKEARMHQRLNPKALPLGEDPAWQRADGSRTSGRALDLTINGIGNTGVNPSDPCLEVGPNHVIQMINGGSGAYFRIYDKSGNPLGPQTYLDNFINAIGGITTYGGAGDPIVLYDALADRWLMSEFSSSGNRLVMCVSTTADPLGTWYAYSFTAPSFPDYPKYGVWPTAYIITSNEGTGCPIYALDRTRMLAGLSATSQRFTTPDYPTIGFQATTPISFEGGAAPPANAPAMVMRMADDAWSASVPADRLELWTLTLDFTTPANSVLAGPQLMLTDPFDTELCGYTSFSCIDQPSSNTNLDPLREVIMNRAQYRNFGTHETIVCNHVTDVTGTDRAGVRWYELRRTGAIANPWAIHQQGTYSPDATSRWMGCISINAAGDIGLAYNVSSGSVFPGIRYTGRSASDPLGQMTFAETTIVAGAAANSSNRYGDYNSLDVDPVTGGFWGTAQYNAASAWTTRIFNFSFTPPLCTPPAATLSTTCQGSTQYTVSINLGSLGSASSVTLQIDPDGGGPNPPATVGNATTTGVYGPYGPYASGNAVSVVLVHDQFSQCNVTYTGVVANCNVPGAACTTFNSTSTSAITDNATVSNTITVPSQGGATLSDLNVFVNITHTYSSDLRLSLESPAGTLVNLINSGLCTNSDNIVVEFDQTGVNGNVGTTCPMNNLFVVPAQSLAAFDGEVFEGDWILRVQDVATQDVGTLNGWCLIPTLVQADVKVAARVFLEGAYNTGTGLMNDDLRAAGLLPLNEPYTALGYPFVGTPSGATTAPVLAVTDANAIVDWVVVELRNSLNSATVVASKAALVQRDGDVVAIDGTSPVSFTLSAGDYFVAVRHRNHLGAMATPALALSGTATTVDLTAPATGTFGTNARKTVGSIRALWAGDVTFNRQIKYAGGSNDRDPILVRIGGTVPTAVANGYHPEDVNLNGQVKYAGSANDRDPILVNIGGTVPTATRSEQIP
;
A
#
# COMPACT_ATOMS: atom_id res chain seq x y z
N MET A 1 3.79 -37.05 -41.37
CA MET A 1 3.12 -36.49 -40.17
C MET A 1 1.78 -37.20 -40.00
N ARG A 2 1.66 -38.17 -39.07
CA ARG A 2 0.37 -38.85 -38.77
C ARG A 2 -0.18 -38.24 -37.49
N MET A 3 -1.16 -37.36 -37.63
CA MET A 3 -1.87 -36.68 -36.56
C MET A 3 -2.81 -37.70 -35.88
N LYS A 4 -2.62 -37.99 -34.59
CA LYS A 4 -3.54 -38.82 -33.79
C LYS A 4 -4.31 -37.91 -32.84
N LEU A 5 -5.53 -37.55 -33.21
CA LEU A 5 -6.49 -36.95 -32.29
C LEU A 5 -6.90 -37.99 -31.23
N ARG A 6 -6.82 -37.64 -29.95
CA ARG A 6 -7.53 -38.32 -28.88
C ARG A 6 -8.51 -37.35 -28.25
N SER A 7 -9.79 -37.52 -28.57
CA SER A 7 -10.91 -36.79 -27.96
C SER A 7 -11.12 -37.26 -26.52
N VAL A 8 -11.10 -36.33 -25.57
CA VAL A 8 -11.62 -36.55 -24.20
C VAL A 8 -13.03 -35.94 -24.15
N LEU A 9 -14.01 -36.78 -23.83
CA LEU A 9 -15.43 -36.44 -23.73
C LEU A 9 -15.69 -35.62 -22.45
N PHE A 10 -16.25 -34.42 -22.56
CA PHE A 10 -16.98 -33.75 -21.48
C PHE A 10 -18.36 -33.35 -21.98
N LEU A 11 -19.38 -33.72 -21.21
CA LEU A 11 -20.81 -33.56 -21.50
C LEU A 11 -21.20 -32.08 -21.38
N SER A 12 -21.80 -31.52 -22.43
CA SER A 12 -22.18 -30.10 -22.55
C SER A 12 -23.67 -29.85 -22.23
N PHE A 13 -23.96 -28.80 -21.46
CA PHE A 13 -25.22 -28.06 -21.51
C PHE A 13 -25.04 -26.86 -22.45
N LEU A 14 -26.00 -26.65 -23.35
CA LEU A 14 -25.96 -25.68 -24.46
C LEU A 14 -26.07 -24.22 -24.01
N LEU A 15 -25.14 -23.38 -24.50
CA LEU A 15 -25.35 -21.99 -24.90
C LEU A 15 -24.55 -21.78 -26.21
N PRO A 16 -24.95 -20.87 -27.12
CA PRO A 16 -24.30 -20.71 -28.42
C PRO A 16 -22.98 -19.94 -28.23
N GLY A 17 -21.93 -20.67 -27.89
CA GLY A 17 -20.56 -20.16 -27.91
C GLY A 17 -20.07 -20.06 -29.34
N VAL A 18 -19.62 -18.87 -29.72
CA VAL A 18 -18.80 -18.64 -30.93
C VAL A 18 -17.61 -19.59 -30.85
N LEU A 19 -17.52 -20.52 -31.81
CA LEU A 19 -16.38 -21.42 -31.97
C LEU A 19 -15.14 -20.58 -32.32
N VAL A 20 -14.20 -20.53 -31.38
CA VAL A 20 -12.92 -19.81 -31.45
C VAL A 20 -11.87 -20.71 -32.10
N PRO A 21 -11.25 -20.35 -33.23
CA PRO A 21 -9.95 -20.89 -33.58
C PRO A 21 -8.86 -20.08 -32.85
N ALA A 22 -8.53 -20.53 -31.64
CA ALA A 22 -7.29 -20.16 -30.94
C ALA A 22 -6.12 -20.96 -31.53
N GLN A 23 -4.87 -20.54 -31.29
CA GLN A 23 -3.73 -21.42 -31.53
C GLN A 23 -3.91 -22.67 -30.66
N GLU A 24 -4.34 -23.78 -31.27
CA GLU A 24 -4.64 -25.02 -30.55
C GLU A 24 -3.39 -25.48 -29.79
N PHE A 25 -3.58 -26.08 -28.61
CA PHE A 25 -2.48 -26.75 -27.92
C PHE A 25 -1.89 -27.83 -28.84
N VAL A 26 -0.59 -27.74 -29.13
CA VAL A 26 0.10 -28.69 -29.99
C VAL A 26 1.26 -29.34 -29.24
N GLU A 27 1.41 -30.65 -29.42
CA GLU A 27 2.65 -31.36 -29.12
C GLU A 27 3.41 -31.60 -30.41
N LEU A 28 4.61 -31.03 -30.51
CA LEU A 28 5.56 -31.31 -31.57
C LEU A 28 6.54 -32.38 -31.09
N HIS A 29 6.60 -33.47 -31.85
CA HIS A 29 7.46 -34.62 -31.62
C HIS A 29 8.47 -34.76 -32.76
N ASN A 30 9.53 -35.52 -32.54
CA ASN A 30 10.64 -35.74 -33.48
C ASN A 30 11.44 -34.46 -33.75
N ALA A 31 12.23 -34.06 -32.76
CA ALA A 31 13.17 -32.95 -32.94
C ALA A 31 14.06 -33.16 -34.17
N GLU A 32 14.33 -32.10 -34.91
CA GLU A 32 15.39 -32.11 -35.91
C GLU A 32 16.73 -32.15 -35.17
N VAL A 33 17.56 -33.15 -35.44
CA VAL A 33 18.86 -33.33 -34.78
C VAL A 33 19.95 -32.75 -35.67
N LEU A 34 20.65 -31.73 -35.16
CA LEU A 34 21.78 -31.10 -35.85
C LEU A 34 23.09 -31.42 -35.10
N PRO A 35 24.21 -31.58 -35.83
CA PRO A 35 25.51 -31.78 -35.20
C PRO A 35 25.97 -30.50 -34.48
N LEU A 36 26.51 -30.65 -33.27
CA LEU A 36 27.22 -29.61 -32.54
C LEU A 36 28.72 -29.98 -32.54
N GLU A 37 29.49 -29.29 -33.37
CA GLU A 37 30.91 -29.55 -33.60
C GLU A 37 31.74 -29.05 -32.42
N PHE A 38 32.60 -29.91 -31.87
CA PHE A 38 33.60 -29.50 -30.88
C PHE A 38 34.85 -29.03 -31.63
N LEU A 39 35.19 -27.76 -31.45
CA LEU A 39 36.29 -27.09 -32.15
C LEU A 39 37.63 -27.24 -31.42
N GLY A 40 37.59 -27.54 -30.12
CA GLY A 40 38.77 -27.77 -29.28
C GLY A 40 38.77 -26.94 -28.00
N GLU A 41 39.88 -26.97 -27.28
CA GLU A 41 40.10 -26.20 -26.06
C GLU A 41 41.01 -24.99 -26.35
N THR A 42 40.58 -23.80 -25.95
CA THR A 42 41.36 -22.56 -26.08
C THR A 42 42.58 -22.57 -25.15
N MET A 43 43.55 -21.70 -25.43
CA MET A 43 44.53 -21.33 -24.40
C MET A 43 43.84 -20.57 -23.26
N ALA A 44 44.47 -20.53 -22.09
CA ALA A 44 43.91 -19.79 -20.97
C ALA A 44 43.86 -18.29 -21.29
N TYR A 45 42.75 -17.62 -20.97
CA TYR A 45 42.59 -16.19 -21.24
C TYR A 45 43.66 -15.34 -20.52
N ARG A 46 44.12 -15.77 -19.33
CA ARG A 46 45.23 -15.13 -18.63
C ARG A 46 46.56 -15.12 -19.39
N ASP A 47 46.74 -16.04 -20.32
CA ASP A 47 47.93 -16.16 -21.17
C ASP A 47 47.71 -15.52 -22.55
N TRP A 48 46.51 -14.98 -22.80
CA TRP A 48 46.13 -14.40 -24.09
C TRP A 48 46.88 -13.10 -24.37
N ASP A 49 47.47 -13.03 -25.57
CA ASP A 49 48.11 -11.84 -26.10
C ASP A 49 47.22 -11.21 -27.17
N SER A 50 46.60 -10.08 -26.83
CA SER A 50 45.71 -9.35 -27.73
C SER A 50 46.42 -8.68 -28.91
N THR A 51 47.75 -8.74 -29.00
CA THR A 51 48.51 -8.25 -30.17
C THR A 51 48.61 -9.27 -31.30
N ARG A 52 48.11 -10.50 -31.09
CA ARG A 52 47.99 -11.51 -32.16
C ARG A 52 46.99 -11.04 -33.21
N VAL A 53 47.51 -10.77 -34.41
CA VAL A 53 46.71 -10.37 -35.57
C VAL A 53 46.37 -11.61 -36.39
N PHE A 54 45.07 -11.86 -36.61
CA PHE A 54 44.59 -12.90 -37.50
C PHE A 54 44.25 -12.28 -38.86
N PRO A 55 44.51 -12.96 -40.00
CA PRO A 55 44.52 -12.31 -41.33
C PRO A 55 43.16 -11.85 -41.87
N ASP A 56 42.05 -12.16 -41.22
CA ASP A 56 40.71 -12.03 -41.79
C ASP A 56 39.81 -11.09 -40.97
N GLU A 57 40.15 -9.79 -40.94
CA GLU A 57 39.15 -8.78 -40.55
C GLU A 57 38.15 -8.58 -41.71
N PRO A 58 36.83 -8.62 -41.45
CA PRO A 58 35.84 -8.38 -42.50
C PRO A 58 35.97 -6.97 -43.10
N VAL A 59 36.07 -6.89 -44.42
CA VAL A 59 36.16 -5.60 -45.15
C VAL A 59 34.83 -4.85 -45.02
N ARG A 60 34.90 -3.60 -44.58
CA ARG A 60 33.76 -2.69 -44.40
C ARG A 60 33.84 -1.52 -45.36
N ASP A 61 32.68 -0.97 -45.74
CA ASP A 61 32.61 0.22 -46.58
C ASP A 61 32.90 1.51 -45.79
N ALA A 62 32.88 2.66 -46.46
CA ALA A 62 33.19 3.96 -45.86
C ALA A 62 32.20 4.40 -44.75
N ASN A 63 31.08 3.68 -44.57
CA ASN A 63 30.08 3.94 -43.54
C ASN A 63 30.12 2.88 -42.41
N GLY A 64 31.08 1.96 -42.42
CA GLY A 64 31.22 0.91 -41.42
C GLY A 64 30.36 -0.34 -41.67
N TRP A 65 29.64 -0.41 -42.80
CA TRP A 65 28.86 -1.59 -43.16
C TRP A 65 29.77 -2.73 -43.61
N LEU A 66 29.49 -3.95 -43.17
CA LEU A 66 30.09 -5.17 -43.72
C LEU A 66 29.84 -5.23 -45.23
N ILE A 67 30.90 -5.36 -46.04
CA ILE A 67 30.75 -5.69 -47.46
C ILE A 67 30.42 -7.19 -47.54
N ARG A 68 29.15 -7.55 -47.35
CA ARG A 68 28.63 -8.87 -47.75
C ARG A 68 27.86 -8.72 -49.06
N PRO A 69 27.94 -9.70 -49.98
CA PRO A 69 26.86 -9.89 -50.91
C PRO A 69 25.67 -10.33 -50.06
N GLU A 70 24.75 -9.42 -49.75
CA GLU A 70 23.41 -9.83 -49.33
C GLU A 70 22.94 -10.90 -50.34
N PRO A 71 22.42 -12.05 -49.89
CA PRO A 71 21.56 -12.84 -50.75
C PRO A 71 20.49 -11.88 -51.25
N LYS A 72 20.45 -11.60 -52.56
CA LYS A 72 19.46 -10.71 -53.16
C LYS A 72 18.08 -11.08 -52.63
N GLY A 73 17.53 -10.16 -51.86
CA GLY A 73 16.41 -10.40 -50.97
C GLY A 73 16.67 -9.68 -49.67
N THR A 74 16.89 -8.36 -49.74
CA THR A 74 16.55 -7.46 -48.63
C THR A 74 15.22 -7.97 -48.10
N LYS A 75 15.16 -8.43 -46.84
CA LYS A 75 13.87 -8.66 -46.20
C LYS A 75 13.17 -7.31 -46.26
N GLU A 76 12.28 -7.12 -47.22
CA GLU A 76 11.21 -6.17 -47.03
C GLU A 76 10.58 -6.64 -45.71
N ALA A 77 10.71 -5.83 -44.66
CA ALA A 77 9.80 -5.97 -43.53
C ALA A 77 8.42 -6.10 -44.18
N ARG A 78 7.75 -7.24 -44.00
CA ARG A 78 6.38 -7.35 -44.48
C ARG A 78 5.56 -6.45 -43.56
N MET A 79 5.43 -5.22 -44.03
CA MET A 79 4.79 -4.10 -43.37
C MET A 79 3.29 -4.34 -43.40
N HIS A 80 2.67 -4.44 -42.23
CA HIS A 80 1.22 -4.52 -42.12
C HIS A 80 0.71 -3.47 -41.13
N GLN A 81 -0.42 -2.83 -41.48
CA GLN A 81 -1.16 -1.93 -40.60
C GLN A 81 -1.79 -2.71 -39.44
N ARG A 82 -2.15 -2.02 -38.35
CA ARG A 82 -3.07 -2.53 -37.31
C ARG A 82 -4.26 -3.24 -37.96
N LEU A 83 -4.38 -4.54 -37.74
CA LEU A 83 -5.42 -5.36 -38.39
C LEU A 83 -6.70 -5.42 -37.58
N ASN A 84 -6.60 -5.23 -36.27
CA ASN A 84 -7.74 -5.19 -35.37
C ASN A 84 -7.92 -3.76 -34.79
N PRO A 85 -8.77 -2.91 -35.38
CA PRO A 85 -9.05 -1.58 -34.83
C PRO A 85 -9.82 -1.62 -33.50
N LYS A 86 -10.22 -2.81 -33.03
CA LYS A 86 -10.86 -3.05 -31.73
C LYS A 86 -9.92 -3.68 -30.71
N ALA A 87 -8.64 -3.82 -31.05
CA ALA A 87 -7.59 -4.26 -30.13
C ALA A 87 -7.60 -3.39 -28.86
N LEU A 88 -7.53 -4.05 -27.70
CA LEU A 88 -7.47 -3.37 -26.42
C LEU A 88 -6.00 -3.09 -26.05
N PRO A 89 -5.72 -2.04 -25.26
CA PRO A 89 -6.63 -1.04 -24.74
C PRO A 89 -7.09 -0.04 -25.80
N LEU A 90 -8.35 0.42 -25.71
CA LEU A 90 -8.83 1.56 -26.47
C LEU A 90 -8.52 2.86 -25.71
N GLY A 91 -7.24 3.19 -25.60
CA GLY A 91 -6.74 4.35 -24.86
C GLY A 91 -5.49 4.03 -24.04
N GLU A 92 -5.39 4.62 -22.87
CA GLU A 92 -4.25 4.43 -21.98
C GLU A 92 -4.16 2.99 -21.45
N ASP A 93 -2.93 2.55 -21.19
CA ASP A 93 -2.65 1.25 -20.60
C ASP A 93 -3.31 1.13 -19.21
N PRO A 94 -4.18 0.11 -18.97
CA PRO A 94 -4.92 -0.04 -17.72
C PRO A 94 -4.05 -0.41 -16.51
N ALA A 95 -2.85 -0.91 -16.74
CA ALA A 95 -1.88 -1.32 -15.73
C ALA A 95 -0.69 -0.34 -15.66
N TRP A 96 -0.85 0.86 -16.22
CA TRP A 96 0.12 1.93 -16.15
C TRP A 96 0.26 2.51 -14.73
N GLN A 97 1.46 2.35 -14.17
CA GLN A 97 1.92 3.08 -13.00
C GLN A 97 2.38 4.49 -13.38
N ARG A 98 1.53 5.48 -13.08
CA ARG A 98 1.75 6.91 -13.41
C ARG A 98 2.64 7.65 -12.42
N ALA A 99 2.64 7.20 -11.17
CA ALA A 99 3.42 7.82 -10.12
C ALA A 99 4.79 7.15 -10.01
N ASP A 100 5.81 7.95 -9.73
CA ASP A 100 7.11 7.40 -9.32
C ASP A 100 6.98 6.57 -8.03
N GLY A 101 7.93 5.67 -7.81
CA GLY A 101 7.98 4.86 -6.60
C GLY A 101 8.11 5.76 -5.36
N SER A 102 7.36 5.44 -4.31
CA SER A 102 7.36 6.23 -3.07
C SER A 102 8.62 6.06 -2.21
N ARG A 103 9.38 4.97 -2.41
CA ARG A 103 10.58 4.66 -1.62
C ARG A 103 11.80 5.38 -2.18
N THR A 104 12.18 6.47 -1.52
CA THR A 104 13.33 7.31 -1.85
C THR A 104 14.59 7.01 -1.03
N SER A 105 14.67 5.84 -0.39
CA SER A 105 15.84 5.36 0.34
C SER A 105 16.12 3.89 0.00
N GLY A 106 17.34 3.39 0.33
CA GLY A 106 17.70 1.98 0.11
C GLY A 106 17.83 1.56 -1.35
N ARG A 107 18.12 2.50 -2.25
CA ARG A 107 18.26 2.28 -3.71
C ARG A 107 19.55 2.85 -4.27
N ALA A 108 20.61 2.97 -3.48
CA ALA A 108 21.87 3.53 -3.98
C ALA A 108 22.51 2.59 -5.01
N LEU A 109 23.28 3.15 -5.95
CA LEU A 109 24.18 2.37 -6.78
C LEU A 109 25.35 1.89 -5.91
N ASP A 110 25.60 0.59 -5.93
CA ASP A 110 26.78 -0.01 -5.29
C ASP A 110 28.02 0.16 -6.17
N LEU A 111 27.84 0.19 -7.49
CA LEU A 111 28.89 0.42 -8.48
C LEU A 111 28.34 1.10 -9.73
N THR A 112 29.11 2.03 -10.32
CA THR A 112 28.88 2.55 -11.67
C THR A 112 30.21 2.91 -12.31
N ILE A 113 30.57 2.22 -13.39
CA ILE A 113 31.86 2.36 -14.08
C ILE A 113 31.67 2.36 -15.59
N ASN A 114 32.60 2.98 -16.32
CA ASN A 114 32.60 2.90 -17.78
C ASN A 114 32.77 1.43 -18.22
N GLY A 115 31.92 0.95 -19.12
CA GLY A 115 32.10 -0.33 -19.79
C GLY A 115 32.95 -0.20 -21.06
N ILE A 116 32.82 -1.16 -21.97
CA ILE A 116 33.43 -1.10 -23.30
C ILE A 116 32.79 0.05 -24.11
N GLY A 117 33.62 0.89 -24.73
CA GLY A 117 33.19 2.06 -25.51
C GLY A 117 32.79 1.74 -26.95
N ASN A 118 32.39 2.78 -27.69
CA ASN A 118 32.01 2.67 -29.10
C ASN A 118 33.05 1.91 -29.94
N THR A 119 32.60 0.94 -30.72
CA THR A 119 33.41 0.16 -31.66
C THR A 119 33.25 0.61 -33.11
N GLY A 120 32.41 1.62 -33.37
CA GLY A 120 31.99 2.01 -34.71
C GLY A 120 30.90 1.12 -35.31
N VAL A 121 30.38 0.15 -34.54
CA VAL A 121 29.30 -0.74 -34.95
C VAL A 121 27.99 -0.31 -34.28
N ASN A 122 26.89 -0.38 -35.01
CA ASN A 122 25.54 -0.22 -34.45
C ASN A 122 24.69 -1.42 -34.88
N PRO A 123 23.87 -1.99 -33.99
CA PRO A 123 23.75 -1.66 -32.56
C PRO A 123 24.94 -2.15 -31.69
N SER A 124 25.02 -1.73 -30.42
CA SER A 124 26.14 -2.13 -29.54
C SER A 124 25.94 -3.45 -28.78
N ASP A 125 24.69 -3.85 -28.59
CA ASP A 125 24.23 -5.09 -27.95
C ASP A 125 24.99 -5.48 -26.70
N PRO A 126 24.94 -4.63 -25.66
CA PRO A 126 25.68 -4.87 -24.43
C PRO A 126 25.05 -6.03 -23.67
N CYS A 127 25.83 -7.09 -23.51
CA CYS A 127 25.52 -8.22 -22.66
C CYS A 127 26.51 -8.30 -21.51
N LEU A 128 26.04 -8.62 -20.31
CA LEU A 128 26.88 -8.80 -19.13
C LEU A 128 26.35 -9.97 -18.33
N GLU A 129 27.24 -10.60 -17.58
CA GLU A 129 26.86 -11.62 -16.63
C GLU A 129 27.81 -11.62 -15.43
N VAL A 130 27.28 -12.06 -14.28
CA VAL A 130 27.97 -12.00 -12.99
C VAL A 130 28.04 -13.36 -12.32
N GLY A 131 29.26 -13.82 -12.05
CA GLY A 131 29.51 -15.04 -11.28
C GLY A 131 29.94 -14.73 -9.85
N PRO A 132 30.41 -15.71 -9.08
CA PRO A 132 30.82 -15.48 -7.69
C PRO A 132 31.98 -14.49 -7.54
N ASN A 133 32.94 -14.51 -8.48
CA ASN A 133 34.20 -13.75 -8.36
C ASN A 133 34.48 -12.79 -9.52
N HIS A 134 33.76 -12.93 -10.64
CA HIS A 134 34.08 -12.25 -11.89
C HIS A 134 32.82 -11.66 -12.51
N VAL A 135 33.04 -10.71 -13.41
CA VAL A 135 32.01 -10.11 -14.27
C VAL A 135 32.55 -10.12 -15.69
N ILE A 136 31.74 -10.54 -16.66
CA ILE A 136 32.11 -10.52 -18.08
C ILE A 136 31.14 -9.60 -18.79
N GLN A 137 31.67 -8.62 -19.53
CA GLN A 137 30.88 -7.79 -20.43
C GLN A 137 31.24 -8.13 -21.88
N MET A 138 30.24 -8.21 -22.74
CA MET A 138 30.38 -8.35 -24.18
C MET A 138 29.61 -7.27 -24.95
N ILE A 139 30.11 -6.89 -26.12
CA ILE A 139 29.46 -5.93 -27.04
C ILE A 139 29.76 -6.29 -28.50
N ASN A 140 28.98 -5.76 -29.44
CA ASN A 140 29.30 -5.83 -30.86
C ASN A 140 30.57 -5.05 -31.23
N GLY A 141 31.35 -5.59 -32.16
CA GLY A 141 32.58 -5.00 -32.65
C GLY A 141 32.86 -5.30 -34.13
N GLY A 142 33.93 -4.69 -34.64
CA GLY A 142 34.26 -4.69 -36.07
C GLY A 142 34.54 -6.08 -36.66
N SER A 143 35.12 -6.99 -35.86
CA SER A 143 35.42 -8.38 -36.24
C SER A 143 34.50 -9.41 -35.54
N GLY A 144 33.39 -8.99 -34.95
CA GLY A 144 32.53 -9.86 -34.12
C GLY A 144 32.38 -9.33 -32.70
N ALA A 145 32.05 -10.20 -31.76
CA ALA A 145 31.82 -9.82 -30.37
C ALA A 145 33.14 -9.51 -29.65
N TYR A 146 33.23 -8.34 -29.01
CA TYR A 146 34.25 -8.07 -28.01
C TYR A 146 33.80 -8.58 -26.65
N PHE A 147 34.73 -9.11 -25.87
CA PHE A 147 34.52 -9.38 -24.46
C PHE A 147 35.65 -8.83 -23.59
N ARG A 148 35.32 -8.59 -22.32
CA ARG A 148 36.28 -8.26 -21.28
C ARG A 148 35.85 -8.80 -19.93
N ILE A 149 36.81 -9.32 -19.17
CA ILE A 149 36.61 -9.90 -17.84
C ILE A 149 37.10 -8.91 -16.79
N TYR A 150 36.29 -8.71 -15.75
CA TYR A 150 36.53 -7.82 -14.63
C TYR A 150 36.44 -8.56 -13.30
N ASP A 151 37.10 -8.02 -12.27
CA ASP A 151 36.77 -8.34 -10.88
C ASP A 151 35.47 -7.64 -10.45
N LYS A 152 34.97 -8.00 -9.26
CA LYS A 152 33.77 -7.40 -8.65
C LYS A 152 33.94 -5.93 -8.23
N SER A 153 35.14 -5.38 -8.28
CA SER A 153 35.42 -3.95 -8.08
C SER A 153 35.48 -3.17 -9.40
N GLY A 154 35.30 -3.84 -10.54
CA GLY A 154 35.31 -3.21 -11.85
C GLY A 154 36.69 -3.10 -12.49
N ASN A 155 37.73 -3.70 -11.91
CA ASN A 155 39.06 -3.68 -12.50
C ASN A 155 39.14 -4.75 -13.60
N PRO A 156 39.66 -4.42 -14.79
CA PRO A 156 39.84 -5.40 -15.85
C PRO A 156 40.94 -6.39 -15.50
N LEU A 157 40.69 -7.68 -15.72
CA LEU A 157 41.60 -8.80 -15.42
C LEU A 157 42.31 -9.35 -16.66
N GLY A 158 42.29 -8.59 -17.75
CA GLY A 158 42.91 -8.95 -19.02
C GLY A 158 42.61 -7.93 -20.13
N PRO A 159 43.16 -8.16 -21.34
CA PRO A 159 42.92 -7.31 -22.48
C PRO A 159 41.52 -7.51 -23.06
N GLN A 160 40.92 -6.43 -23.58
CA GLN A 160 39.72 -6.55 -24.39
C GLN A 160 40.02 -7.39 -25.64
N THR A 161 39.18 -8.39 -25.92
CA THR A 161 39.47 -9.44 -26.90
C THR A 161 38.26 -9.73 -27.76
N TYR A 162 38.46 -9.95 -29.06
CA TYR A 162 37.42 -10.48 -29.92
C TYR A 162 37.26 -11.99 -29.72
N LEU A 163 36.02 -12.47 -29.61
CA LEU A 163 35.72 -13.87 -29.36
C LEU A 163 36.22 -14.78 -30.50
N ASP A 164 36.05 -14.34 -31.75
CA ASP A 164 36.54 -15.06 -32.93
C ASP A 164 38.06 -15.25 -32.94
N ASN A 165 38.83 -14.21 -32.64
CA ASN A 165 40.28 -14.29 -32.51
C ASN A 165 40.69 -15.24 -31.38
N PHE A 166 39.99 -15.20 -30.24
CA PHE A 166 40.27 -16.07 -29.11
C PHE A 166 40.06 -17.55 -29.47
N ILE A 167 38.98 -17.87 -30.19
CA ILE A 167 38.68 -19.25 -30.61
C ILE A 167 39.57 -19.68 -31.78
N ASN A 168 39.83 -18.83 -32.77
CA ASN A 168 40.72 -19.13 -33.91
C ASN A 168 42.16 -19.47 -33.49
N ALA A 169 42.56 -19.14 -32.26
CA ALA A 169 43.85 -19.54 -31.71
C ALA A 169 43.96 -21.04 -31.38
N ILE A 170 42.85 -21.79 -31.41
CA ILE A 170 42.86 -23.25 -31.29
C ILE A 170 43.47 -23.84 -32.57
N GLY A 171 44.54 -24.63 -32.42
CA GLY A 171 45.19 -25.28 -33.55
C GLY A 171 44.26 -26.25 -34.29
N GLY A 172 44.12 -26.05 -35.61
CA GLY A 172 43.32 -26.93 -36.48
C GLY A 172 41.94 -26.40 -36.88
N ILE A 173 41.52 -25.24 -36.36
CA ILE A 173 40.32 -24.55 -36.82
C ILE A 173 40.61 -23.86 -38.17
N THR A 174 39.70 -24.00 -39.16
CA THR A 174 39.68 -23.12 -40.33
C THR A 174 39.21 -21.75 -39.88
N THR A 175 39.98 -20.69 -40.16
CA THR A 175 39.65 -19.31 -39.74
C THR A 175 38.18 -19.02 -39.96
N TYR A 176 37.49 -18.60 -38.89
CA TYR A 176 36.13 -18.08 -39.00
C TYR A 176 36.09 -16.63 -38.56
N GLY A 177 35.26 -15.82 -39.22
CA GLY A 177 35.04 -14.43 -38.80
C GLY A 177 33.79 -14.33 -37.92
N GLY A 178 33.91 -13.66 -36.78
CA GLY A 178 32.78 -13.27 -35.96
C GLY A 178 31.94 -12.17 -36.62
N ALA A 179 30.71 -11.98 -36.16
CA ALA A 179 29.86 -10.92 -36.69
C ALA A 179 28.88 -10.25 -35.72
N GLY A 180 28.76 -10.72 -34.47
CA GLY A 180 28.01 -10.02 -33.43
C GLY A 180 26.96 -10.88 -32.72
N ASP A 181 25.99 -10.16 -32.14
CA ASP A 181 24.99 -10.59 -31.16
C ASP A 181 25.58 -11.42 -30.02
N PRO A 182 26.41 -10.77 -29.19
CA PRO A 182 27.06 -11.44 -28.08
C PRO A 182 26.04 -11.86 -27.02
N ILE A 183 26.25 -13.05 -26.46
CA ILE A 183 25.59 -13.46 -25.22
C ILE A 183 26.64 -14.05 -24.28
N VAL A 184 26.55 -13.67 -23.02
CA VAL A 184 27.31 -14.28 -21.92
C VAL A 184 26.37 -14.79 -20.85
N LEU A 185 26.62 -16.01 -20.34
CA LEU A 185 25.85 -16.67 -19.28
C LEU A 185 26.78 -17.23 -18.20
N TYR A 186 26.28 -17.27 -16.97
CA TYR A 186 26.93 -17.94 -15.85
C TYR A 186 26.04 -19.10 -15.42
N ASP A 187 26.51 -20.29 -15.72
CA ASP A 187 25.84 -21.54 -15.43
C ASP A 187 26.05 -21.92 -13.96
N ALA A 188 25.20 -21.37 -13.10
CA ALA A 188 25.25 -21.60 -11.66
C ALA A 188 25.03 -23.08 -11.25
N LEU A 189 24.53 -23.94 -12.14
CA LEU A 189 24.38 -25.38 -11.88
C LEU A 189 25.71 -26.14 -12.03
N ALA A 190 26.64 -25.64 -12.83
CA ALA A 190 27.96 -26.25 -13.03
C ALA A 190 29.14 -25.39 -12.55
N ASP A 191 28.88 -24.15 -12.13
CA ASP A 191 29.91 -23.15 -11.84
C ASP A 191 30.82 -22.97 -13.07
N ARG A 192 30.21 -22.57 -14.19
CA ARG A 192 30.84 -22.39 -15.51
C ARG A 192 30.29 -21.16 -16.23
N TRP A 193 31.05 -20.68 -17.21
CA TRP A 193 30.67 -19.54 -18.03
C TRP A 193 30.43 -19.99 -19.47
N LEU A 194 29.53 -19.31 -20.18
CA LEU A 194 29.32 -19.48 -21.62
C LEU A 194 29.42 -18.11 -22.30
N MET A 195 30.12 -18.03 -23.43
CA MET A 195 30.12 -16.87 -24.33
C MET A 195 29.76 -17.32 -25.74
N SER A 196 29.01 -16.51 -26.48
CA SER A 196 28.63 -16.83 -27.86
C SER A 196 28.57 -15.60 -28.77
N GLU A 197 28.64 -15.87 -30.08
CA GLU A 197 28.36 -14.93 -31.17
C GLU A 197 27.89 -15.71 -32.41
N PHE A 198 27.35 -15.03 -33.42
CA PHE A 198 27.17 -15.63 -34.74
C PHE A 198 28.35 -15.37 -35.68
N SER A 199 28.52 -16.27 -36.64
CA SER A 199 29.55 -16.23 -37.67
C SER A 199 29.17 -15.29 -38.82
N SER A 200 30.18 -14.71 -39.46
CA SER A 200 30.02 -13.84 -40.62
C SER A 200 29.57 -14.54 -41.90
N SER A 201 29.58 -15.87 -41.90
CA SER A 201 29.09 -16.70 -43.00
C SER A 201 28.61 -18.06 -42.50
N GLY A 202 27.86 -18.76 -43.36
CA GLY A 202 27.50 -20.16 -43.13
C GLY A 202 26.41 -20.42 -42.10
N ASN A 203 25.61 -19.40 -41.73
CA ASN A 203 24.49 -19.51 -40.76
C ASN A 203 24.89 -20.18 -39.44
N ARG A 204 26.11 -19.89 -38.96
CA ARG A 204 26.71 -20.63 -37.85
C ARG A 204 26.65 -19.83 -36.56
N LEU A 205 26.23 -20.47 -35.47
CA LEU A 205 26.43 -19.96 -34.12
C LEU A 205 27.69 -20.60 -33.53
N VAL A 206 28.50 -19.79 -32.86
CA VAL A 206 29.73 -20.21 -32.21
C VAL A 206 29.64 -19.87 -30.73
N MET A 207 30.02 -20.81 -29.88
CA MET A 207 29.97 -20.66 -28.44
C MET A 207 31.18 -21.30 -27.79
N CYS A 208 31.57 -20.79 -26.63
CA CYS A 208 32.57 -21.43 -25.79
C CYS A 208 32.08 -21.52 -24.35
N VAL A 209 32.47 -22.60 -23.67
CA VAL A 209 32.13 -22.87 -22.26
C VAL A 209 33.41 -22.98 -21.45
N SER A 210 33.53 -22.30 -20.32
CA SER A 210 34.75 -22.35 -19.52
C SER A 210 34.99 -23.77 -19.02
N THR A 211 36.26 -24.18 -18.88
CA THR A 211 36.58 -25.53 -18.39
C THR A 211 36.42 -25.65 -16.87
N THR A 212 36.52 -24.51 -16.17
CA THR A 212 36.38 -24.38 -14.71
C THR A 212 35.56 -23.14 -14.34
N ALA A 213 35.30 -22.95 -13.04
CA ALA A 213 34.69 -21.75 -12.45
C ALA A 213 35.45 -20.45 -12.74
N ASP A 214 36.74 -20.56 -13.05
CA ASP A 214 37.62 -19.44 -13.35
C ASP A 214 37.57 -19.10 -14.86
N PRO A 215 36.90 -18.00 -15.27
CA PRO A 215 36.77 -17.62 -16.67
C PRO A 215 38.09 -17.13 -17.28
N LEU A 216 39.13 -16.88 -16.46
CA LEU A 216 40.47 -16.56 -16.94
C LEU A 216 41.26 -17.82 -17.39
N GLY A 217 40.71 -19.01 -17.13
CA GLY A 217 41.24 -20.29 -17.57
C GLY A 217 40.97 -20.59 -19.04
N THR A 218 41.00 -21.88 -19.39
CA THR A 218 40.72 -22.39 -20.74
C THR A 218 39.21 -22.54 -20.98
N TRP A 219 38.83 -22.65 -22.26
CA TRP A 219 37.43 -22.77 -22.69
C TRP A 219 37.27 -23.85 -23.77
N TYR A 220 36.19 -24.62 -23.71
CA TYR A 220 35.78 -25.55 -24.76
C TYR A 220 34.96 -24.80 -25.82
N ALA A 221 35.40 -24.79 -27.06
CA ALA A 221 34.73 -24.11 -28.17
C ALA A 221 33.87 -25.09 -29.00
N TYR A 222 32.71 -24.60 -29.42
CA TYR A 222 31.70 -25.34 -30.17
C TYR A 222 31.11 -24.48 -31.29
N SER A 223 30.58 -25.14 -32.32
CA SER A 223 29.73 -24.47 -33.30
C SER A 223 28.66 -25.38 -33.87
N PHE A 224 27.53 -24.79 -34.26
CA PHE A 224 26.52 -25.49 -35.07
C PHE A 224 25.96 -24.60 -36.17
N THR A 225 25.52 -25.23 -37.25
CA THR A 225 24.95 -24.55 -38.41
C THR A 225 23.43 -24.57 -38.34
N ALA A 226 22.82 -23.39 -38.26
CA ALA A 226 21.39 -23.21 -38.37
C ALA A 226 20.93 -23.33 -39.84
N PRO A 227 19.69 -23.79 -40.11
CA PRO A 227 19.17 -23.86 -41.48
C PRO A 227 19.10 -22.49 -42.18
N SER A 228 18.81 -21.44 -41.42
CA SER A 228 18.74 -20.04 -41.87
C SER A 228 19.60 -19.15 -40.98
N PHE A 229 19.82 -17.89 -41.39
CA PHE A 229 20.63 -16.95 -40.62
C PHE A 229 20.02 -16.73 -39.21
N PRO A 230 20.72 -17.10 -38.12
CA PRO A 230 20.17 -17.10 -36.77
C PRO A 230 20.36 -15.74 -36.08
N ASP A 231 19.68 -14.72 -36.61
CA ASP A 231 19.70 -13.35 -36.11
C ASP A 231 19.04 -13.23 -34.73
N TYR A 232 19.44 -12.24 -33.93
CA TYR A 232 18.88 -11.97 -32.61
C TYR A 232 18.83 -13.23 -31.71
N PRO A 233 19.94 -13.98 -31.55
CA PRO A 233 19.94 -15.19 -30.76
C PRO A 233 19.88 -14.85 -29.26
N LYS A 234 18.99 -15.53 -28.54
CA LYS A 234 18.93 -15.48 -27.07
C LYS A 234 19.26 -16.83 -26.49
N TYR A 235 19.85 -16.85 -25.30
CA TYR A 235 20.25 -18.08 -24.64
C TYR A 235 19.70 -18.16 -23.21
N GLY A 236 19.45 -19.39 -22.75
CA GLY A 236 19.10 -19.67 -21.38
C GLY A 236 19.72 -20.97 -20.87
N VAL A 237 20.00 -21.00 -19.57
CA VAL A 237 20.53 -22.19 -18.88
C VAL A 237 19.39 -23.02 -18.31
N TRP A 238 19.39 -24.32 -18.60
CA TRP A 238 18.52 -25.32 -17.95
C TRP A 238 19.35 -26.56 -17.55
N PRO A 239 18.93 -27.39 -16.57
CA PRO A 239 19.76 -28.48 -16.06
C PRO A 239 20.39 -29.40 -17.12
N THR A 240 19.66 -29.77 -18.16
CA THR A 240 20.12 -30.71 -19.19
C THR A 240 20.55 -30.06 -20.50
N ALA A 241 20.30 -28.76 -20.70
CA ALA A 241 20.54 -28.11 -21.99
C ALA A 241 20.82 -26.61 -21.88
N TYR A 242 21.60 -26.09 -22.83
CA TYR A 242 21.58 -24.67 -23.17
C TYR A 242 20.51 -24.47 -24.25
N ILE A 243 19.55 -23.58 -23.99
CA ILE A 243 18.43 -23.30 -24.90
C ILE A 243 18.75 -22.05 -25.69
N ILE A 244 18.55 -22.10 -27.00
CA ILE A 244 18.76 -20.98 -27.92
C ILE A 244 17.47 -20.72 -28.67
N THR A 245 17.10 -19.46 -28.81
CA THR A 245 16.06 -19.03 -29.75
C THR A 245 16.65 -18.02 -30.72
N SER A 246 16.13 -17.95 -31.94
CA SER A 246 16.64 -17.06 -33.00
C SER A 246 15.50 -16.54 -33.87
N ASN A 247 15.77 -15.48 -34.64
CA ASN A 247 14.89 -14.95 -35.68
C ASN A 247 15.39 -15.36 -37.07
N GLU A 248 14.93 -16.51 -37.56
CA GLU A 248 15.37 -17.08 -38.85
C GLU A 248 14.49 -16.70 -40.05
N GLY A 249 13.48 -15.86 -39.86
CA GLY A 249 12.59 -15.35 -40.91
C GLY A 249 11.40 -16.24 -41.31
N THR A 250 11.37 -17.51 -40.91
CA THR A 250 10.17 -18.37 -40.96
C THR A 250 10.15 -19.34 -39.80
N GLY A 251 9.07 -19.32 -39.05
CA GLY A 251 8.98 -19.95 -37.73
C GLY A 251 9.85 -19.23 -36.71
N CYS A 252 9.57 -19.43 -35.42
CA CYS A 252 10.50 -19.06 -34.35
C CYS A 252 11.26 -20.32 -33.90
N PRO A 253 12.52 -20.54 -34.32
CA PRO A 253 13.26 -21.77 -33.99
C PRO A 253 13.74 -21.77 -32.54
N ILE A 254 13.83 -22.98 -32.00
CA ILE A 254 14.33 -23.27 -30.66
C ILE A 254 15.35 -24.39 -30.80
N TYR A 255 16.56 -24.18 -30.30
CA TYR A 255 17.62 -25.18 -30.24
C TYR A 255 17.90 -25.54 -28.79
N ALA A 256 18.04 -26.82 -28.49
CA ALA A 256 18.54 -27.30 -27.22
C ALA A 256 19.87 -28.02 -27.44
N LEU A 257 20.95 -27.45 -26.92
CA LEU A 257 22.29 -28.03 -26.99
C LEU A 257 22.52 -29.00 -25.82
N ASP A 258 23.18 -30.13 -26.06
CA ASP A 258 23.53 -31.10 -25.01
C ASP A 258 24.60 -30.53 -24.05
N ARG A 259 24.10 -29.86 -22.99
CA ARG A 259 24.91 -29.22 -21.95
C ARG A 259 25.85 -30.19 -21.24
N THR A 260 25.40 -31.43 -21.00
CA THR A 260 26.21 -32.43 -20.27
C THR A 260 27.49 -32.75 -21.03
N ARG A 261 27.38 -32.93 -22.35
CA ARG A 261 28.53 -33.21 -23.22
C ARG A 261 29.40 -31.97 -23.43
N MET A 262 28.79 -30.79 -23.54
CA MET A 262 29.53 -29.52 -23.69
C MET A 262 30.41 -29.22 -22.48
N LEU A 263 29.89 -29.43 -21.26
CA LEU A 263 30.66 -29.25 -20.02
C LEU A 263 31.83 -30.23 -19.87
N ALA A 264 31.79 -31.34 -20.60
CA ALA A 264 32.83 -32.38 -20.61
C ALA A 264 33.85 -32.22 -21.76
N GLY A 265 33.73 -31.20 -22.62
CA GLY A 265 34.65 -31.04 -23.76
C GLY A 265 34.45 -32.10 -24.84
N LEU A 266 33.24 -32.64 -24.99
CA LEU A 266 32.92 -33.70 -25.95
C LEU A 266 32.04 -33.18 -27.10
N SER A 267 32.19 -33.75 -28.30
CA SER A 267 31.27 -33.50 -29.43
C SER A 267 29.84 -33.80 -29.03
N ALA A 268 28.87 -33.01 -29.49
CA ALA A 268 27.49 -33.03 -29.00
C ALA A 268 26.49 -32.94 -30.15
N THR A 269 25.20 -32.89 -29.81
CA THR A 269 24.12 -32.62 -30.77
C THR A 269 23.23 -31.52 -30.23
N SER A 270 22.50 -30.88 -31.13
CA SER A 270 21.39 -30.00 -30.78
C SER A 270 20.07 -30.58 -31.28
N GLN A 271 19.01 -30.32 -30.53
CA GLN A 271 17.65 -30.66 -30.92
C GLN A 271 16.88 -29.40 -31.27
N ARG A 272 16.25 -29.37 -32.45
CA ARG A 272 15.57 -28.20 -32.99
C ARG A 272 14.07 -28.42 -33.10
N PHE A 273 13.33 -27.41 -32.66
CA PHE A 273 11.89 -27.25 -32.83
C PHE A 273 11.58 -25.87 -33.44
N THR A 274 10.35 -25.67 -33.88
CA THR A 274 9.91 -24.39 -34.45
C THR A 274 8.47 -24.12 -34.05
N THR A 275 8.20 -22.95 -33.47
CA THR A 275 6.84 -22.50 -33.19
C THR A 275 6.25 -21.74 -34.39
N PRO A 276 4.91 -21.72 -34.56
CA PRO A 276 4.27 -20.96 -35.64
C PRO A 276 4.48 -19.45 -35.53
N ASP A 277 4.51 -18.75 -36.67
CA ASP A 277 4.58 -17.29 -36.75
C ASP A 277 3.19 -16.63 -36.74
N TYR A 278 3.16 -15.36 -36.35
CA TYR A 278 2.07 -14.45 -36.69
C TYR A 278 2.29 -13.82 -38.07
N PRO A 279 1.27 -13.75 -38.93
CA PRO A 279 1.47 -13.30 -40.31
C PRO A 279 1.74 -11.79 -40.49
N THR A 280 1.72 -11.01 -39.40
CA THR A 280 1.42 -9.57 -39.44
C THR A 280 2.49 -8.69 -38.79
N ILE A 281 3.41 -9.30 -38.06
CA ILE A 281 4.61 -8.67 -37.51
C ILE A 281 5.85 -9.28 -38.15
N GLY A 282 6.80 -8.44 -38.56
CA GLY A 282 7.97 -8.87 -39.34
C GLY A 282 9.11 -9.45 -38.50
N PHE A 283 9.19 -9.08 -37.22
CA PHE A 283 10.23 -9.50 -36.29
C PHE A 283 9.60 -10.32 -35.16
N GLN A 284 10.00 -11.59 -35.05
CA GLN A 284 9.40 -12.54 -34.10
C GLN A 284 10.45 -13.53 -33.61
N ALA A 285 10.51 -13.70 -32.30
CA ALA A 285 11.29 -14.74 -31.66
C ALA A 285 10.62 -15.14 -30.34
N THR A 286 10.75 -16.41 -29.95
CA THR A 286 10.53 -16.80 -28.56
C THR A 286 11.75 -16.39 -27.72
N THR A 287 11.58 -16.33 -26.40
CA THR A 287 12.63 -16.00 -25.44
C THR A 287 12.83 -17.20 -24.52
N PRO A 288 14.06 -17.72 -24.37
CA PRO A 288 14.33 -18.81 -23.45
C PRO A 288 14.19 -18.30 -22.01
N ILE A 289 13.64 -19.16 -21.15
CA ILE A 289 13.61 -18.93 -19.72
C ILE A 289 14.88 -19.55 -19.13
N SER A 290 15.68 -18.72 -18.46
CA SER A 290 16.99 -19.11 -17.94
C SER A 290 16.98 -19.24 -16.43
N PHE A 291 17.64 -20.26 -15.90
CA PHE A 291 17.86 -20.40 -14.47
C PHE A 291 18.99 -19.47 -13.97
N GLU A 292 18.69 -18.61 -12.99
CA GLU A 292 19.59 -17.54 -12.51
C GLU A 292 20.05 -17.75 -11.06
N GLY A 293 20.48 -18.97 -10.75
CA GLY A 293 21.02 -19.34 -9.45
C GLY A 293 19.98 -19.56 -8.35
N GLY A 294 20.45 -20.02 -7.19
CA GLY A 294 19.61 -20.47 -6.07
C GLY A 294 19.32 -21.97 -6.11
N ALA A 295 18.17 -22.39 -5.58
CA ALA A 295 17.78 -23.79 -5.63
C ALA A 295 17.54 -24.22 -7.08
N ALA A 296 18.08 -25.37 -7.48
CA ALA A 296 17.89 -25.88 -8.84
C ALA A 296 16.39 -26.06 -9.17
N PRO A 297 16.01 -26.02 -10.46
CA PRO A 297 14.67 -26.43 -10.88
C PRO A 297 14.35 -27.84 -10.36
N PRO A 298 13.08 -28.16 -10.04
CA PRO A 298 12.69 -29.50 -9.61
C PRO A 298 13.13 -30.57 -10.61
N ALA A 299 13.43 -31.77 -10.10
CA ALA A 299 13.84 -32.89 -10.96
C ALA A 299 12.79 -33.14 -12.06
N ASN A 300 13.26 -33.34 -13.28
CA ASN A 300 12.45 -33.52 -14.49
C ASN A 300 11.59 -32.30 -14.90
N ALA A 301 11.83 -31.11 -14.34
CA ALA A 301 11.18 -29.91 -14.84
C ALA A 301 11.60 -29.65 -16.31
N PRO A 302 10.65 -29.49 -17.24
CA PRO A 302 10.97 -29.23 -18.64
C PRO A 302 11.61 -27.85 -18.80
N ALA A 303 12.48 -27.69 -19.81
CA ALA A 303 12.95 -26.38 -20.23
C ALA A 303 11.77 -25.56 -20.76
N MET A 304 11.90 -24.24 -20.81
CA MET A 304 10.78 -23.38 -21.21
C MET A 304 11.23 -22.25 -22.13
N VAL A 305 10.34 -21.90 -23.06
CA VAL A 305 10.46 -20.70 -23.90
C VAL A 305 9.13 -19.98 -23.90
N MET A 306 9.16 -18.66 -24.03
CA MET A 306 7.95 -17.85 -24.02
C MET A 306 7.96 -16.73 -25.05
N ARG A 307 6.78 -16.25 -25.43
CA ARG A 307 6.60 -14.97 -26.15
C ARG A 307 5.35 -14.26 -25.62
N MET A 308 5.19 -13.00 -25.97
CA MET A 308 3.93 -12.29 -25.82
C MET A 308 3.13 -12.33 -27.14
N ALA A 309 1.83 -12.09 -27.07
CA ALA A 309 0.96 -11.90 -28.22
C ALA A 309 -0.02 -10.77 -27.94
N ASP A 310 -0.02 -9.77 -28.82
CA ASP A 310 -0.90 -8.58 -28.81
C ASP A 310 -2.10 -8.82 -29.75
N ASP A 311 -3.32 -8.56 -29.28
CA ASP A 311 -4.57 -8.74 -30.02
C ASP A 311 -4.73 -7.77 -31.22
N ALA A 312 -3.85 -6.77 -31.33
CA ALA A 312 -3.65 -5.93 -32.51
C ALA A 312 -2.98 -6.66 -33.67
N TRP A 313 -2.17 -7.68 -33.38
CA TRP A 313 -1.38 -8.37 -34.41
C TRP A 313 -2.28 -9.14 -35.38
N SER A 314 -3.31 -9.85 -34.92
CA SER A 314 -4.16 -10.64 -35.81
C SER A 314 -5.55 -10.87 -35.23
N ALA A 315 -6.58 -10.92 -36.08
CA ALA A 315 -7.92 -11.32 -35.66
C ALA A 315 -8.01 -12.74 -35.05
N SER A 316 -6.95 -13.56 -35.22
CA SER A 316 -6.81 -14.88 -34.58
C SER A 316 -6.26 -14.82 -33.15
N VAL A 317 -5.87 -13.64 -32.68
CA VAL A 317 -5.39 -13.35 -31.32
C VAL A 317 -6.54 -12.60 -30.63
N PRO A 318 -7.41 -13.29 -29.86
CA PRO A 318 -8.64 -12.69 -29.35
C PRO A 318 -8.45 -11.77 -28.13
N ALA A 319 -7.28 -11.86 -27.49
CA ALA A 319 -6.88 -11.07 -26.33
C ALA A 319 -5.36 -11.15 -26.13
N ASP A 320 -4.83 -10.11 -25.50
CA ASP A 320 -3.43 -10.02 -25.07
C ASP A 320 -3.06 -11.11 -24.08
N ARG A 321 -1.87 -11.69 -24.28
CA ARG A 321 -1.42 -12.83 -23.50
C ARG A 321 0.07 -13.08 -23.56
N LEU A 322 0.55 -13.85 -22.59
CA LEU A 322 1.81 -14.56 -22.65
C LEU A 322 1.57 -16.01 -23.11
N GLU A 323 2.44 -16.48 -23.99
CA GLU A 323 2.44 -17.84 -24.53
C GLU A 323 3.69 -18.57 -24.06
N LEU A 324 3.52 -19.70 -23.36
CA LEU A 324 4.60 -20.48 -22.76
C LEU A 324 4.63 -21.91 -23.33
N TRP A 325 5.78 -22.34 -23.84
CA TRP A 325 6.00 -23.73 -24.23
C TRP A 325 6.94 -24.42 -23.26
N THR A 326 6.69 -25.70 -23.07
CA THR A 326 7.56 -26.61 -22.30
C THR A 326 8.29 -27.55 -23.25
N LEU A 327 9.56 -27.78 -22.98
CA LEU A 327 10.47 -28.57 -23.79
C LEU A 327 11.05 -29.70 -22.94
N THR A 328 10.59 -30.92 -23.22
CA THR A 328 11.12 -32.16 -22.62
C THR A 328 12.16 -32.75 -23.56
N LEU A 329 13.37 -33.00 -23.07
CA LEU A 329 14.53 -33.36 -23.88
C LEU A 329 15.04 -34.76 -23.54
N ASP A 330 15.28 -35.57 -24.58
CA ASP A 330 15.98 -36.84 -24.51
C ASP A 330 17.09 -36.85 -25.58
N PHE A 331 18.32 -36.53 -25.18
CA PHE A 331 19.48 -36.54 -26.08
C PHE A 331 19.93 -37.96 -26.48
N THR A 332 19.52 -39.00 -25.74
CA THR A 332 19.81 -40.40 -26.09
C THR A 332 18.88 -40.89 -27.19
N THR A 333 17.59 -40.55 -27.08
CA THR A 333 16.55 -40.89 -28.06
C THR A 333 15.80 -39.63 -28.47
N PRO A 334 16.31 -38.81 -29.42
CA PRO A 334 15.71 -37.52 -29.79
C PRO A 334 14.25 -37.57 -30.25
N ALA A 335 13.77 -38.73 -30.70
CA ALA A 335 12.36 -38.93 -31.05
C ALA A 335 11.41 -38.84 -29.82
N ASN A 336 11.92 -39.01 -28.59
CA ASN A 336 11.15 -38.86 -27.35
C ASN A 336 11.05 -37.41 -26.88
N SER A 337 11.78 -36.49 -27.51
CA SER A 337 11.73 -35.07 -27.14
C SER A 337 10.45 -34.43 -27.65
N VAL A 338 9.87 -33.57 -26.81
CA VAL A 338 8.56 -32.96 -27.03
C VAL A 338 8.62 -31.47 -26.71
N LEU A 339 8.16 -30.64 -27.66
CA LEU A 339 7.75 -29.28 -27.41
C LEU A 339 6.23 -29.25 -27.28
N ALA A 340 5.72 -28.88 -26.10
CA ALA A 340 4.30 -28.85 -25.79
C ALA A 340 3.84 -27.44 -25.42
N GLY A 341 2.73 -26.99 -26.01
CA GLY A 341 2.12 -25.70 -25.71
C GLY A 341 1.45 -25.04 -26.93
N PRO A 342 1.20 -23.72 -26.88
CA PRO A 342 1.45 -22.86 -25.72
C PRO A 342 0.43 -23.05 -24.61
N GLN A 343 0.87 -22.93 -23.36
CA GLN A 343 0.01 -22.48 -22.28
C GLN A 343 -0.26 -20.98 -22.48
N LEU A 344 -1.52 -20.57 -22.45
CA LEU A 344 -1.93 -19.18 -22.58
C LEU A 344 -2.16 -18.56 -21.19
N MET A 345 -1.59 -17.38 -20.94
CA MET A 345 -1.84 -16.58 -19.74
C MET A 345 -2.33 -15.20 -20.16
N LEU A 346 -3.62 -14.91 -19.92
CA LEU A 346 -4.22 -13.62 -20.25
C LEU A 346 -3.60 -12.51 -19.40
N THR A 347 -3.11 -11.46 -20.05
CA THR A 347 -2.57 -10.27 -19.39
C THR A 347 -3.67 -9.23 -19.22
N ASP A 348 -3.39 -8.17 -18.46
CA ASP A 348 -4.13 -6.93 -18.69
C ASP A 348 -3.83 -6.44 -20.11
N PRO A 349 -4.77 -5.77 -20.78
CA PRO A 349 -4.54 -5.29 -22.13
C PRO A 349 -3.31 -4.39 -22.24
N PHE A 350 -2.56 -4.52 -23.32
CA PHE A 350 -1.39 -3.70 -23.64
C PHE A 350 -1.34 -3.40 -25.14
N ASP A 351 -0.74 -2.27 -25.50
CA ASP A 351 -0.57 -1.89 -26.91
C ASP A 351 0.92 -1.93 -27.27
N THR A 352 1.31 -2.76 -28.23
CA THR A 352 2.69 -2.77 -28.73
C THR A 352 2.90 -1.85 -29.94
N GLU A 353 1.87 -1.13 -30.40
CA GLU A 353 1.93 -0.24 -31.56
C GLU A 353 2.65 1.08 -31.24
N LEU A 354 3.98 1.03 -31.13
CA LEU A 354 4.85 2.22 -31.06
C LEU A 354 5.26 2.67 -32.46
N CYS A 355 4.65 3.75 -32.94
CA CYS A 355 4.81 4.36 -34.26
C CYS A 355 4.51 3.36 -35.41
N GLY A 356 3.55 2.46 -35.18
CA GLY A 356 3.17 1.39 -36.10
C GLY A 356 4.22 0.28 -36.23
N TYR A 357 3.83 -0.87 -36.80
CA TYR A 357 4.69 -2.05 -36.97
C TYR A 357 5.63 -1.99 -38.19
N THR A 358 5.75 -0.82 -38.81
CA THR A 358 6.38 -0.66 -40.13
C THR A 358 7.68 0.14 -40.08
N SER A 359 8.05 0.67 -38.91
CA SER A 359 9.26 1.48 -38.71
C SER A 359 10.08 1.02 -37.50
N PHE A 360 11.40 1.15 -37.59
CA PHE A 360 12.38 0.98 -36.51
C PHE A 360 12.76 2.35 -35.91
N SER A 361 11.78 3.24 -35.77
CA SER A 361 12.02 4.67 -35.57
C SER A 361 10.86 5.28 -34.82
N CYS A 362 10.92 5.28 -33.49
CA CYS A 362 9.84 5.82 -32.67
C CYS A 362 10.32 6.69 -31.52
N ILE A 363 11.33 6.23 -30.76
CA ILE A 363 11.69 6.94 -29.53
C ILE A 363 12.43 8.24 -29.84
N ASP A 364 11.87 9.36 -29.40
CA ASP A 364 12.43 10.69 -29.59
C ASP A 364 13.74 10.91 -28.83
N GLN A 365 14.56 11.83 -29.35
CA GLN A 365 15.74 12.36 -28.68
C GLN A 365 15.92 13.85 -28.99
N PRO A 366 16.54 14.65 -28.09
CA PRO A 366 16.65 16.09 -28.28
C PRO A 366 17.54 16.46 -29.47
N SER A 367 17.16 17.54 -30.17
CA SER A 367 17.98 18.14 -31.24
C SER A 367 18.42 17.17 -32.36
N SER A 368 17.60 16.15 -32.66
CA SER A 368 17.87 15.15 -33.68
C SER A 368 16.62 14.90 -34.53
N ASN A 369 16.83 14.51 -35.80
CA ASN A 369 15.78 14.01 -36.69
C ASN A 369 15.80 12.47 -36.80
N THR A 370 16.64 11.82 -36.00
CA THR A 370 16.75 10.37 -35.94
C THR A 370 16.01 9.90 -34.70
N ASN A 371 14.92 9.15 -34.86
CA ASN A 371 14.29 8.46 -33.73
C ASN A 371 14.94 7.09 -33.52
N LEU A 372 14.86 6.57 -32.30
CA LEU A 372 15.48 5.31 -31.92
C LEU A 372 14.48 4.16 -32.06
N ASP A 373 15.02 2.98 -32.35
CA ASP A 373 14.26 1.74 -32.50
C ASP A 373 13.59 1.32 -31.17
N PRO A 374 12.27 1.11 -31.13
CA PRO A 374 11.58 0.71 -29.91
C PRO A 374 11.68 -0.79 -29.57
N LEU A 375 11.94 -1.69 -30.55
CA LEU A 375 11.90 -3.16 -30.38
C LEU A 375 10.69 -3.69 -29.59
N ARG A 376 9.50 -3.57 -30.20
CA ARG A 376 8.21 -3.74 -29.53
C ARG A 376 7.54 -5.10 -29.69
N GLU A 377 8.08 -6.00 -30.50
CA GLU A 377 7.42 -7.25 -30.87
C GLU A 377 7.83 -8.47 -30.02
N VAL A 378 8.78 -8.31 -29.09
CA VAL A 378 9.39 -9.43 -28.34
C VAL A 378 9.46 -9.16 -26.84
N ILE A 379 9.50 -10.26 -26.07
CA ILE A 379 9.94 -10.20 -24.67
C ILE A 379 11.44 -9.89 -24.67
N MET A 380 11.87 -8.93 -23.85
CA MET A 380 13.26 -8.50 -23.80
C MET A 380 14.17 -9.55 -23.15
N ASN A 381 15.48 -9.46 -23.46
CA ASN A 381 16.48 -10.29 -22.81
C ASN A 381 16.73 -9.80 -21.37
N ARG A 382 16.70 -10.65 -20.33
CA ARG A 382 16.38 -12.09 -20.30
C ARG A 382 15.08 -12.35 -19.53
N ALA A 383 14.37 -13.43 -19.87
CA ALA A 383 13.33 -13.99 -19.00
C ALA A 383 14.00 -14.91 -17.97
N GLN A 384 13.88 -14.59 -16.68
CA GLN A 384 14.63 -15.23 -15.61
C GLN A 384 13.74 -16.10 -14.73
N TYR A 385 14.19 -17.33 -14.45
CA TYR A 385 13.57 -18.29 -13.55
C TYR A 385 14.31 -18.37 -12.22
N ARG A 386 13.54 -18.49 -11.13
CA ARG A 386 14.06 -18.78 -9.79
C ARG A 386 13.14 -19.74 -9.03
N ASN A 387 13.74 -20.62 -8.23
CA ASN A 387 13.02 -21.52 -7.33
C ASN A 387 13.17 -21.06 -5.86
N PHE A 388 12.06 -20.71 -5.22
CA PHE A 388 12.00 -20.31 -3.80
C PHE A 388 11.68 -21.48 -2.86
N GLY A 389 11.54 -22.70 -3.39
CA GLY A 389 11.20 -23.91 -2.64
C GLY A 389 9.70 -24.04 -2.33
N THR A 390 9.04 -22.95 -1.92
CA THR A 390 7.57 -22.91 -1.73
C THR A 390 6.82 -22.66 -3.04
N HIS A 391 7.48 -21.99 -3.99
CA HIS A 391 6.99 -21.67 -5.32
C HIS A 391 8.16 -21.47 -6.28
N GLU A 392 7.87 -21.52 -7.56
CA GLU A 392 8.77 -21.18 -8.65
C GLU A 392 8.28 -19.89 -9.30
N THR A 393 9.22 -19.04 -9.73
CA THR A 393 8.94 -17.72 -10.30
C THR A 393 9.64 -17.55 -11.64
N ILE A 394 8.97 -16.87 -12.57
CA ILE A 394 9.58 -16.30 -13.79
C ILE A 394 9.33 -14.79 -13.80
N VAL A 395 10.35 -13.98 -14.10
CA VAL A 395 10.20 -12.55 -14.40
C VAL A 395 10.58 -12.25 -15.84
N CYS A 396 9.81 -11.39 -16.49
CA CYS A 396 10.06 -10.95 -17.87
C CYS A 396 9.46 -9.56 -18.13
N ASN A 397 9.92 -8.90 -19.19
CA ASN A 397 9.41 -7.58 -19.58
C ASN A 397 9.35 -7.41 -21.11
N HIS A 398 8.54 -6.46 -21.57
CA HIS A 398 8.56 -5.93 -22.93
C HIS A 398 8.16 -4.45 -22.92
N VAL A 399 8.35 -3.76 -24.04
CA VAL A 399 7.90 -2.37 -24.20
C VAL A 399 6.43 -2.34 -24.64
N THR A 400 5.70 -1.29 -24.26
CA THR A 400 4.32 -1.03 -24.66
C THR A 400 4.07 0.48 -24.77
N ASP A 401 3.08 0.91 -25.55
CA ASP A 401 2.55 2.27 -25.55
C ASP A 401 1.61 2.49 -24.36
N VAL A 402 1.96 3.41 -23.47
CA VAL A 402 1.16 3.69 -22.27
C VAL A 402 0.04 4.70 -22.50
N THR A 403 0.09 5.48 -23.57
CA THR A 403 -0.87 6.58 -23.84
C THR A 403 -1.75 6.34 -25.06
N GLY A 404 -1.46 5.34 -25.89
CA GLY A 404 -2.04 5.20 -27.22
C GLY A 404 -1.60 6.33 -28.17
N THR A 405 -0.49 6.99 -27.86
CA THR A 405 0.12 8.10 -28.62
C THR A 405 1.65 8.00 -28.60
N ASP A 406 2.15 6.78 -28.73
CA ASP A 406 3.56 6.44 -28.95
C ASP A 406 4.52 6.72 -27.77
N ARG A 407 4.03 6.75 -26.53
CA ARG A 407 4.93 6.85 -25.36
C ARG A 407 5.27 5.46 -24.84
N ALA A 408 6.54 5.07 -25.00
CA ALA A 408 7.02 3.79 -24.53
C ALA A 408 7.12 3.72 -22.99
N GLY A 409 6.53 2.66 -22.42
CA GLY A 409 6.73 2.22 -21.05
C GLY A 409 7.18 0.76 -21.00
N VAL A 410 7.70 0.34 -19.85
CA VAL A 410 8.17 -1.04 -19.67
C VAL A 410 7.11 -1.85 -18.94
N ARG A 411 6.45 -2.75 -19.67
CA ARG A 411 5.52 -3.76 -19.17
C ARG A 411 6.32 -4.90 -18.56
N TRP A 412 6.02 -5.27 -17.32
CA TRP A 412 6.71 -6.35 -16.60
C TRP A 412 5.73 -7.32 -15.96
N TYR A 413 6.20 -8.55 -15.75
CA TYR A 413 5.42 -9.64 -15.16
C TYR A 413 6.24 -10.41 -14.13
N GLU A 414 5.57 -10.87 -13.07
CA GLU A 414 6.02 -12.00 -12.27
C GLU A 414 5.00 -13.13 -12.46
N LEU A 415 5.48 -14.27 -12.96
CA LEU A 415 4.71 -15.50 -13.08
C LEU A 415 5.06 -16.42 -11.91
N ARG A 416 4.09 -17.15 -11.37
CA ARG A 416 4.31 -18.15 -10.33
C ARG A 416 3.71 -19.50 -10.66
N ARG A 417 4.37 -20.55 -10.16
CA ARG A 417 3.84 -21.91 -10.03
C ARG A 417 4.06 -22.39 -8.60
N THR A 418 3.03 -22.94 -7.98
CA THR A 418 3.09 -23.46 -6.60
C THR A 418 2.81 -24.96 -6.58
N GLY A 419 3.37 -25.69 -5.60
CA GLY A 419 3.14 -27.13 -5.43
C GLY A 419 4.03 -28.00 -6.32
N ALA A 420 3.49 -28.54 -7.42
CA ALA A 420 4.17 -29.52 -8.27
C ALA A 420 4.34 -29.03 -9.71
N ILE A 421 5.31 -29.60 -10.44
CA ILE A 421 5.60 -29.27 -11.86
C ILE A 421 4.41 -29.43 -12.81
N ALA A 422 3.40 -30.22 -12.42
CA ALA A 422 2.17 -30.45 -13.17
C ALA A 422 1.16 -29.30 -13.07
N ASN A 423 1.31 -28.40 -12.10
CA ASN A 423 0.45 -27.23 -11.97
C ASN A 423 0.79 -26.19 -13.05
N PRO A 424 -0.20 -25.47 -13.59
CA PRO A 424 0.05 -24.45 -14.61
C PRO A 424 0.75 -23.23 -14.00
N TRP A 425 1.51 -22.51 -14.84
CA TRP A 425 1.98 -21.17 -14.49
C TRP A 425 0.82 -20.18 -14.45
N ALA A 426 0.90 -19.14 -13.63
CA ALA A 426 -0.07 -18.05 -13.63
C ALA A 426 0.64 -16.72 -13.43
N ILE A 427 0.06 -15.63 -13.96
CA ILE A 427 0.50 -14.28 -13.63
C ILE A 427 0.18 -14.03 -12.16
N HIS A 428 1.24 -13.83 -11.36
CA HIS A 428 1.09 -13.43 -9.97
C HIS A 428 0.85 -11.93 -9.86
N GLN A 429 1.56 -11.16 -10.68
CA GLN A 429 1.42 -9.72 -10.81
C GLN A 429 1.99 -9.22 -12.14
N GLN A 430 1.52 -8.05 -12.55
CA GLN A 430 1.97 -7.33 -13.73
C GLN A 430 1.82 -5.83 -13.50
N GLY A 431 2.56 -5.02 -14.28
CA GLY A 431 2.41 -3.57 -14.30
C GLY A 431 3.19 -2.95 -15.45
N THR A 432 2.93 -1.68 -15.75
CA THR A 432 3.69 -0.91 -16.74
C THR A 432 4.30 0.33 -16.11
N TYR A 433 5.62 0.44 -16.13
CA TYR A 433 6.33 1.56 -15.50
C TYR A 433 6.62 2.69 -16.49
N SER A 434 5.98 3.84 -16.28
CA SER A 434 6.22 5.09 -17.03
C SER A 434 5.77 6.31 -16.20
N PRO A 435 6.51 6.68 -15.12
CA PRO A 435 6.09 7.68 -14.15
C PRO A 435 6.12 9.15 -14.63
N ASP A 436 6.66 9.42 -15.81
CA ASP A 436 6.79 10.77 -16.36
C ASP A 436 6.60 10.79 -17.89
N ALA A 437 6.86 11.94 -18.53
CA ALA A 437 6.74 12.12 -19.98
C ALA A 437 7.90 11.50 -20.80
N THR A 438 8.88 10.86 -20.16
CA THR A 438 10.05 10.26 -20.82
C THR A 438 9.75 8.83 -21.25
N SER A 439 10.10 8.45 -22.48
CA SER A 439 9.96 7.07 -22.94
C SER A 439 10.96 6.16 -22.25
N ARG A 440 10.53 4.94 -21.91
CA ARG A 440 11.33 3.87 -21.31
C ARG A 440 11.22 2.63 -22.18
N TRP A 441 12.35 2.15 -22.68
CA TRP A 441 12.42 0.98 -23.56
C TRP A 441 13.74 0.24 -23.36
N MET A 442 13.94 -0.89 -24.03
CA MET A 442 15.08 -1.78 -23.82
C MET A 442 15.22 -2.25 -22.36
N GLY A 443 14.13 -2.72 -21.77
CA GLY A 443 14.12 -3.15 -20.38
C GLY A 443 14.86 -4.47 -20.14
N CYS A 444 15.57 -4.58 -19.02
CA CYS A 444 16.10 -5.81 -18.46
C CYS A 444 15.61 -5.97 -17.02
N ILE A 445 15.25 -7.20 -16.63
CA ILE A 445 14.56 -7.49 -15.38
C ILE A 445 15.14 -8.74 -14.71
N SER A 446 15.21 -8.72 -13.38
CA SER A 446 15.71 -9.85 -12.59
C SER A 446 15.05 -9.95 -11.23
N ILE A 447 15.10 -11.14 -10.63
CA ILE A 447 14.60 -11.40 -9.27
C ILE A 447 15.64 -12.11 -8.39
N ASN A 448 15.96 -11.52 -7.23
CA ASN A 448 16.97 -12.06 -6.32
C ASN A 448 16.38 -13.08 -5.32
N ALA A 449 17.24 -13.65 -4.46
CA ALA A 449 16.83 -14.64 -3.46
C ALA A 449 15.92 -14.08 -2.34
N ALA A 450 15.89 -12.77 -2.14
CA ALA A 450 14.97 -12.11 -1.22
C ALA A 450 13.58 -11.86 -1.85
N GLY A 451 13.43 -12.13 -3.15
CA GLY A 451 12.21 -11.83 -3.90
C GLY A 451 12.09 -10.36 -4.30
N ASP A 452 13.17 -9.58 -4.20
CA ASP A 452 13.21 -8.25 -4.79
C ASP A 452 13.35 -8.37 -6.30
N ILE A 453 12.65 -7.51 -7.03
CA ILE A 453 12.70 -7.41 -8.50
C ILE A 453 13.39 -6.10 -8.87
N GLY A 454 14.48 -6.20 -9.63
CA GLY A 454 15.17 -5.06 -10.25
C GLY A 454 14.73 -4.90 -11.70
N LEU A 455 14.51 -3.65 -12.12
CA LEU A 455 14.15 -3.30 -13.49
C LEU A 455 15.00 -2.13 -13.97
N ALA A 456 15.82 -2.33 -15.00
CA ALA A 456 16.62 -1.28 -15.63
C ALA A 456 16.26 -1.13 -17.11
N TYR A 457 16.42 0.07 -17.66
CA TYR A 457 16.01 0.39 -19.03
C TYR A 457 16.72 1.66 -19.54
N ASN A 458 16.61 1.87 -20.84
CA ASN A 458 16.98 3.13 -21.47
C ASN A 458 15.87 4.17 -21.36
N VAL A 459 16.26 5.45 -21.32
CA VAL A 459 15.35 6.60 -21.28
C VAL A 459 15.72 7.66 -22.31
N SER A 460 14.71 8.28 -22.93
CA SER A 460 14.88 9.34 -23.94
C SER A 460 13.54 10.00 -24.24
N SER A 461 13.58 11.26 -24.68
CA SER A 461 12.43 12.02 -25.16
C SER A 461 12.92 13.21 -25.99
N GLY A 462 12.01 14.04 -26.51
CA GLY A 462 12.38 15.31 -27.14
C GLY A 462 13.19 16.27 -26.23
N SER A 463 13.25 16.04 -24.91
CA SER A 463 14.00 16.85 -23.94
C SER A 463 15.03 16.08 -23.10
N VAL A 464 15.05 14.75 -23.16
CA VAL A 464 15.99 13.89 -22.41
C VAL A 464 16.83 13.10 -23.40
N PHE A 465 18.16 13.24 -23.32
CA PHE A 465 19.07 12.44 -24.13
C PHE A 465 19.10 10.97 -23.69
N PRO A 466 19.41 10.03 -24.61
CA PRO A 466 19.49 8.61 -24.31
C PRO A 466 20.40 8.27 -23.13
N GLY A 467 19.79 7.82 -22.04
CA GLY A 467 20.43 7.49 -20.76
C GLY A 467 19.98 6.15 -20.21
N ILE A 468 20.40 5.83 -18.98
CA ILE A 468 20.07 4.57 -18.28
C ILE A 468 19.50 4.90 -16.90
N ARG A 469 18.34 4.30 -16.58
CA ARG A 469 17.69 4.39 -15.27
C ARG A 469 17.26 3.01 -14.78
N TYR A 470 16.98 2.91 -13.49
CA TYR A 470 16.37 1.72 -12.88
C TYR A 470 15.36 2.08 -11.82
N THR A 471 14.50 1.12 -11.54
CA THR A 471 13.56 1.05 -10.43
C THR A 471 13.51 -0.39 -9.92
N GLY A 472 12.63 -0.67 -8.97
CA GLY A 472 12.36 -2.02 -8.53
C GLY A 472 11.31 -2.09 -7.46
N ARG A 473 11.18 -3.27 -6.86
CA ARG A 473 10.28 -3.56 -5.76
C ARG A 473 10.84 -4.65 -4.86
N SER A 474 10.47 -4.60 -3.59
CA SER A 474 10.68 -5.68 -2.64
C SER A 474 9.54 -6.70 -2.65
N ALA A 475 9.80 -7.90 -2.15
CA ALA A 475 8.81 -8.98 -2.10
C ALA A 475 7.52 -8.62 -1.36
N SER A 476 7.61 -7.76 -0.33
CA SER A 476 6.49 -7.32 0.51
C SER A 476 5.72 -6.11 -0.02
N ASP A 477 6.15 -5.53 -1.13
CA ASP A 477 5.52 -4.34 -1.69
C ASP A 477 4.12 -4.66 -2.25
N PRO A 478 3.21 -3.66 -2.35
CA PRO A 478 1.96 -3.81 -3.09
C PRO A 478 2.17 -4.44 -4.47
N LEU A 479 1.30 -5.38 -4.84
CA LEU A 479 1.41 -6.09 -6.11
C LEU A 479 1.21 -5.12 -7.28
N GLY A 480 1.91 -5.41 -8.39
CA GLY A 480 1.80 -4.64 -9.63
C GLY A 480 2.46 -3.26 -9.61
N GLN A 481 3.20 -2.91 -8.54
CA GLN A 481 3.88 -1.63 -8.42
C GLN A 481 5.40 -1.78 -8.23
N MET A 482 6.16 -0.94 -8.93
CA MET A 482 7.57 -0.64 -8.68
C MET A 482 7.64 0.49 -7.65
N THR A 483 7.94 0.17 -6.40
CA THR A 483 7.82 1.13 -5.29
C THR A 483 9.10 1.91 -5.01
N PHE A 484 10.27 1.45 -5.51
CA PHE A 484 11.49 2.23 -5.42
C PHE A 484 11.47 3.37 -6.43
N ALA A 485 11.69 4.60 -5.95
CA ALA A 485 11.75 5.77 -6.82
C ALA A 485 12.81 5.57 -7.91
N GLU A 486 12.53 6.00 -9.13
CA GLU A 486 13.45 5.87 -10.25
C GLU A 486 14.80 6.50 -9.93
N THR A 487 15.87 5.81 -10.29
CA THR A 487 17.25 6.27 -10.08
C THR A 487 18.00 6.29 -11.40
N THR A 488 18.68 7.41 -11.67
CA THR A 488 19.53 7.54 -12.85
C THR A 488 20.87 6.84 -12.62
N ILE A 489 21.19 5.83 -13.44
CA ILE A 489 22.51 5.19 -13.46
C ILE A 489 23.52 6.11 -14.11
N VAL A 490 23.14 6.64 -15.28
CA VAL A 490 23.90 7.64 -16.02
C VAL A 490 22.96 8.38 -16.97
N ALA A 491 23.07 9.71 -17.00
CA ALA A 491 22.35 10.54 -17.95
C ALA A 491 23.08 10.60 -19.30
N GLY A 492 22.32 10.63 -20.40
CA GLY A 492 22.85 10.99 -21.71
C GLY A 492 23.20 12.48 -21.79
N ALA A 493 24.12 12.82 -22.68
CA ALA A 493 24.57 14.19 -22.95
C ALA A 493 24.46 14.59 -24.43
N ALA A 494 24.10 13.66 -25.32
CA ALA A 494 23.96 13.91 -26.74
C ALA A 494 23.00 12.92 -27.42
N ALA A 495 22.52 13.29 -28.61
CA ALA A 495 21.71 12.43 -29.44
C ALA A 495 22.56 11.35 -30.12
N ASN A 496 22.03 10.13 -30.26
CA ASN A 496 22.64 9.07 -31.05
C ASN A 496 22.46 9.33 -32.55
N SER A 497 23.52 9.15 -33.32
CA SER A 497 23.49 9.32 -34.78
C SER A 497 22.86 8.16 -35.56
N SER A 498 22.57 7.04 -34.90
CA SER A 498 21.97 5.84 -35.50
C SER A 498 20.55 5.62 -34.94
N ASN A 499 19.61 5.17 -35.77
CA ASN A 499 18.30 4.72 -35.30
C ASN A 499 18.40 3.35 -34.61
N ARG A 500 19.32 2.50 -35.09
CA ARG A 500 19.70 1.23 -34.44
C ARG A 500 20.42 1.55 -33.16
N TYR A 501 19.69 1.48 -32.05
CA TYR A 501 20.17 1.81 -30.74
C TYR A 501 20.82 0.56 -30.12
N GLY A 502 20.04 -0.46 -29.78
CA GLY A 502 20.49 -1.68 -29.15
C GLY A 502 19.46 -2.78 -29.36
N ASP A 503 19.88 -4.04 -29.35
CA ASP A 503 18.99 -5.20 -29.46
C ASP A 503 18.67 -5.81 -28.09
N TYR A 504 19.58 -5.63 -27.13
CA TYR A 504 19.43 -6.07 -25.74
C TYR A 504 20.15 -5.17 -24.74
N ASN A 505 19.65 -5.17 -23.51
CA ASN A 505 20.41 -4.85 -22.30
C ASN A 505 20.49 -6.13 -21.44
N SER A 506 21.31 -6.12 -20.39
CA SER A 506 21.37 -7.24 -19.42
C SER A 506 21.30 -6.75 -17.99
N LEU A 507 20.62 -7.55 -17.16
CA LEU A 507 20.52 -7.40 -15.72
C LEU A 507 20.50 -8.82 -15.16
N ASP A 508 21.40 -9.10 -14.23
CA ASP A 508 21.61 -10.44 -13.69
C ASP A 508 21.92 -10.34 -12.18
N VAL A 509 21.60 -11.41 -11.45
CA VAL A 509 21.72 -11.41 -9.99
C VAL A 509 23.05 -11.99 -9.57
N ASP A 510 23.80 -11.24 -8.77
CA ASP A 510 25.01 -11.76 -8.14
C ASP A 510 24.67 -12.98 -7.25
N PRO A 511 25.19 -14.18 -7.56
CA PRO A 511 24.86 -15.40 -6.82
C PRO A 511 25.35 -15.39 -5.38
N VAL A 512 26.26 -14.48 -5.02
CA VAL A 512 26.82 -14.35 -3.66
C VAL A 512 26.10 -13.27 -2.86
N THR A 513 25.94 -12.08 -3.43
CA THR A 513 25.43 -10.91 -2.70
C THR A 513 23.93 -10.65 -2.91
N GLY A 514 23.35 -11.15 -4.00
CA GLY A 514 21.97 -10.85 -4.39
C GLY A 514 21.77 -9.46 -5.01
N GLY A 515 22.84 -8.69 -5.23
CA GLY A 515 22.80 -7.41 -5.95
C GLY A 515 22.58 -7.61 -7.46
N PHE A 516 22.01 -6.60 -8.10
CA PHE A 516 21.68 -6.60 -9.53
C PHE A 516 22.81 -5.96 -10.33
N TRP A 517 23.53 -6.79 -11.09
CA TRP A 517 24.57 -6.33 -12.01
C TRP A 517 23.99 -6.19 -13.40
N GLY A 518 24.36 -5.12 -14.10
CA GLY A 518 23.87 -4.93 -15.45
C GLY A 518 24.78 -4.10 -16.32
N THR A 519 24.42 -4.10 -17.60
CA THR A 519 25.01 -3.25 -18.62
C THR A 519 23.94 -2.72 -19.55
N ALA A 520 24.12 -1.48 -19.98
CA ALA A 520 23.34 -0.88 -21.04
C ALA A 520 24.17 0.19 -21.75
N GLN A 521 23.74 0.57 -22.95
CA GLN A 521 24.34 1.69 -23.67
C GLN A 521 23.71 3.03 -23.30
N TYR A 522 24.46 4.11 -23.44
CA TYR A 522 24.01 5.49 -23.30
C TYR A 522 24.83 6.41 -24.22
N ASN A 523 24.42 7.67 -24.38
CA ASN A 523 25.11 8.62 -25.25
C ASN A 523 25.81 9.72 -24.47
N ALA A 524 27.11 9.59 -24.26
CA ALA A 524 27.97 10.67 -23.77
C ALA A 524 28.32 11.70 -24.87
N ALA A 525 28.24 11.28 -26.13
CA ALA A 525 28.46 12.07 -27.34
C ALA A 525 27.56 11.51 -28.46
N SER A 526 27.78 11.92 -29.71
CA SER A 526 26.96 11.47 -30.84
C SER A 526 26.99 9.96 -31.09
N ALA A 527 28.01 9.27 -30.58
CA ALA A 527 28.12 7.82 -30.57
C ALA A 527 27.79 7.25 -29.18
N TRP A 528 27.26 6.03 -29.16
CA TRP A 528 26.98 5.29 -27.94
C TRP A 528 28.25 4.90 -27.19
N THR A 529 28.14 4.66 -25.90
CA THR A 529 29.12 3.95 -25.07
C THR A 529 28.35 3.15 -24.01
N THR A 530 28.98 2.20 -23.32
CA THR A 530 28.29 1.39 -22.31
C THR A 530 28.63 1.79 -20.88
N ARG A 531 27.74 1.44 -19.95
CA ARG A 531 27.94 1.56 -18.51
C ARG A 531 27.74 0.20 -17.86
N ILE A 532 28.66 -0.21 -17.00
CA ILE A 532 28.47 -1.34 -16.08
C ILE A 532 28.00 -0.78 -14.74
N PHE A 533 26.99 -1.38 -14.15
CA PHE A 533 26.40 -0.95 -12.89
C PHE A 533 26.04 -2.11 -11.98
N ASN A 534 26.01 -1.84 -10.68
CA ASN A 534 25.48 -2.72 -9.65
C ASN A 534 24.61 -1.91 -8.69
N PHE A 535 23.45 -2.44 -8.32
CA PHE A 535 22.60 -1.87 -7.27
C PHE A 535 21.93 -2.97 -6.45
N SER A 536 21.59 -2.63 -5.22
CA SER A 536 20.84 -3.50 -4.32
C SER A 536 19.72 -2.72 -3.67
N PHE A 537 18.64 -3.43 -3.34
CA PHE A 537 17.58 -2.86 -2.53
C PHE A 537 17.87 -3.16 -1.06
N THR A 538 18.01 -2.11 -0.26
CA THR A 538 18.01 -2.27 1.19
C THR A 538 16.54 -2.23 1.64
N PRO A 539 16.06 -3.21 2.42
CA PRO A 539 14.77 -3.11 3.08
C PRO A 539 14.67 -1.75 3.80
N PRO A 540 13.47 -1.15 3.88
CA PRO A 540 13.36 0.11 4.61
C PRO A 540 13.86 -0.14 6.04
N LEU A 541 14.53 0.86 6.64
CA LEU A 541 14.91 0.81 8.06
C LEU A 541 13.71 0.72 9.02
N CYS A 542 12.50 0.61 8.48
CA CYS A 542 11.22 0.65 9.17
C CYS A 542 10.29 -0.46 8.68
N THR A 543 9.42 -0.90 9.58
CA THR A 543 8.26 -1.73 9.28
C THR A 543 7.04 -0.81 9.16
N PRO A 544 6.28 -0.82 8.05
CA PRO A 544 5.07 -0.01 7.92
C PRO A 544 3.99 -0.36 8.94
N PRO A 545 3.12 0.60 9.33
CA PRO A 545 1.93 0.30 10.09
C PRO A 545 0.92 -0.49 9.24
N ALA A 546 0.07 -1.29 9.88
CA ALA A 546 -0.94 -2.12 9.21
C ALA A 546 -2.33 -1.87 9.81
N ALA A 547 -3.34 -1.73 8.95
CA ALA A 547 -4.72 -1.51 9.38
C ALA A 547 -5.72 -2.25 8.47
N THR A 548 -6.92 -2.49 9.00
CA THR A 548 -8.12 -2.82 8.22
C THR A 548 -9.10 -1.67 8.35
N LEU A 549 -9.85 -1.39 7.28
CA LEU A 549 -10.82 -0.29 7.25
C LEU A 549 -12.24 -0.83 7.26
N SER A 550 -13.15 -0.12 7.92
CA SER A 550 -14.58 -0.42 7.90
C SER A 550 -15.38 0.85 7.67
N THR A 551 -16.46 0.74 6.89
CA THR A 551 -17.39 1.85 6.64
C THR A 551 -18.72 1.61 7.36
N THR A 552 -19.38 2.69 7.75
CA THR A 552 -20.71 2.62 8.39
C THR A 552 -21.60 3.74 7.87
N CYS A 553 -22.74 3.37 7.27
CA CYS A 553 -23.73 4.32 6.78
C CYS A 553 -24.34 5.15 7.92
N GLN A 554 -24.54 6.44 7.65
CA GLN A 554 -25.21 7.42 8.50
C GLN A 554 -26.41 7.93 7.73
N GLY A 555 -27.56 7.25 7.89
CA GLY A 555 -28.72 7.43 7.02
C GLY A 555 -28.43 7.04 5.56
N SER A 556 -29.18 7.60 4.61
CA SER A 556 -29.10 7.23 3.19
C SER A 556 -28.02 7.98 2.40
N THR A 557 -27.67 9.20 2.82
CA THR A 557 -26.82 10.11 2.02
C THR A 557 -25.36 10.14 2.44
N GLN A 558 -25.01 9.57 3.59
CA GLN A 558 -23.69 9.73 4.19
C GLN A 558 -23.15 8.42 4.78
N TYR A 559 -21.83 8.32 4.92
CA TYR A 559 -21.15 7.26 5.63
C TYR A 559 -19.94 7.77 6.41
N THR A 560 -19.41 6.93 7.29
CA THR A 560 -18.20 7.18 8.05
C THR A 560 -17.18 6.06 7.85
N VAL A 561 -15.91 6.34 8.13
CA VAL A 561 -14.79 5.39 8.03
C VAL A 561 -14.15 5.18 9.40
N SER A 562 -13.97 3.93 9.81
CA SER A 562 -13.14 3.57 10.98
C SER A 562 -11.87 2.85 10.53
N ILE A 563 -10.78 3.14 11.23
CA ILE A 563 -9.44 2.60 10.97
C ILE A 563 -9.10 1.65 12.13
N ASN A 564 -9.11 0.35 11.87
CA ASN A 564 -8.65 -0.64 12.85
C ASN A 564 -7.15 -0.91 12.64
N LEU A 565 -6.32 -0.24 13.42
CA LEU A 565 -4.86 -0.33 13.37
C LEU A 565 -4.39 -1.59 14.08
N GLY A 566 -3.97 -2.60 13.30
CA GLY A 566 -3.46 -3.89 13.79
C GLY A 566 -1.98 -3.89 14.16
N SER A 567 -1.20 -2.92 13.66
CA SER A 567 0.22 -2.74 14.02
C SER A 567 0.68 -1.31 13.74
N LEU A 568 1.57 -0.76 14.57
CA LEU A 568 2.30 0.49 14.26
C LEU A 568 3.55 0.23 13.40
N GLY A 569 3.88 -1.03 13.16
CA GLY A 569 5.17 -1.40 12.56
C GLY A 569 6.31 -0.95 13.47
N SER A 570 7.27 -0.19 12.92
CA SER A 570 8.37 0.41 13.68
C SER A 570 8.11 1.84 14.15
N ALA A 571 6.93 2.39 13.87
CA ALA A 571 6.60 3.75 14.26
C ALA A 571 6.38 3.84 15.77
N SER A 572 6.79 4.96 16.38
CA SER A 572 6.36 5.28 17.75
C SER A 572 5.00 5.97 17.76
N SER A 573 4.61 6.59 16.64
CA SER A 573 3.25 7.03 16.36
C SER A 573 2.91 7.01 14.87
N VAL A 574 1.64 6.85 14.54
CA VAL A 574 1.11 6.89 13.18
C VAL A 574 0.09 8.02 13.08
N THR A 575 0.37 9.03 12.28
CA THR A 575 -0.62 10.08 11.99
C THR A 575 -1.65 9.51 11.02
N LEU A 576 -2.93 9.59 11.39
CA LEU A 576 -4.05 9.11 10.60
C LEU A 576 -4.58 10.29 9.78
N GLN A 577 -4.59 10.14 8.46
CA GLN A 577 -5.13 11.13 7.54
C GLN A 577 -6.23 10.52 6.68
N ILE A 578 -7.23 11.33 6.33
CA ILE A 578 -8.24 10.97 5.35
C ILE A 578 -8.32 12.07 4.30
N ASP A 579 -8.24 11.64 3.06
CA ASP A 579 -8.50 12.44 1.89
C ASP A 579 -9.99 12.30 1.50
N PRO A 580 -10.80 13.36 1.69
CA PRO A 580 -12.24 13.30 1.44
C PRO A 580 -12.63 13.23 -0.03
N ASP A 581 -11.72 13.47 -0.98
CA ASP A 581 -12.01 13.40 -2.42
C ASP A 581 -11.29 12.25 -3.14
N GLY A 582 -10.58 11.39 -2.40
CA GLY A 582 -10.04 10.14 -2.93
C GLY A 582 -8.90 10.34 -3.94
N GLY A 583 -8.09 11.39 -3.80
CA GLY A 583 -7.00 11.73 -4.70
C GLY A 583 -7.30 12.92 -5.63
N GLY A 584 -8.28 13.74 -5.27
CA GLY A 584 -8.61 15.00 -5.94
C GLY A 584 -7.68 16.15 -5.52
N PRO A 585 -8.08 17.42 -5.76
CA PRO A 585 -7.22 18.57 -5.50
C PRO A 585 -7.05 18.88 -4.01
N ASN A 586 -7.89 18.33 -3.12
CA ASN A 586 -7.78 18.60 -1.70
C ASN A 586 -6.72 17.68 -1.08
N PRO A 587 -5.79 18.22 -0.26
CA PRO A 587 -4.82 17.37 0.40
C PRO A 587 -5.46 16.51 1.50
N PRO A 588 -4.92 15.32 1.80
CA PRO A 588 -5.35 14.51 2.95
C PRO A 588 -5.34 15.32 4.24
N ALA A 589 -6.46 15.30 4.97
CA ALA A 589 -6.61 15.98 6.25
C ALA A 589 -6.24 15.05 7.40
N THR A 590 -5.52 15.56 8.40
CA THR A 590 -5.21 14.78 9.61
C THR A 590 -6.45 14.63 10.48
N VAL A 591 -6.85 13.39 10.74
CA VAL A 591 -8.03 13.02 11.53
C VAL A 591 -7.67 12.42 12.89
N GLY A 592 -6.42 12.01 13.09
CA GLY A 592 -5.95 11.49 14.37
C GLY A 592 -4.46 11.21 14.41
N ASN A 593 -3.97 10.81 15.57
CA ASN A 593 -2.62 10.28 15.75
C ASN A 593 -2.71 9.06 16.68
N ALA A 594 -2.18 7.93 16.23
CA ALA A 594 -2.22 6.65 16.92
C ALA A 594 -0.85 6.35 17.53
N THR A 595 -0.81 6.01 18.82
CA THR A 595 0.41 5.55 19.51
C THR A 595 0.30 4.08 19.95
N THR A 596 -0.88 3.48 19.79
CA THR A 596 -1.17 2.08 20.10
C THR A 596 -2.06 1.47 19.00
N THR A 597 -2.09 0.15 18.89
CA THR A 597 -3.06 -0.56 18.05
C THR A 597 -4.49 -0.38 18.58
N GLY A 598 -5.49 -0.44 17.72
CA GLY A 598 -6.90 -0.27 18.10
C GLY A 598 -7.76 0.31 16.99
N VAL A 599 -9.05 0.49 17.28
CA VAL A 599 -10.01 1.10 16.36
C VAL A 599 -10.06 2.62 16.59
N TYR A 600 -9.87 3.37 15.52
CA TYR A 600 -9.91 4.82 15.48
C TYR A 600 -11.04 5.29 14.54
N GLY A 601 -11.67 6.42 14.87
CA GLY A 601 -12.88 6.90 14.20
C GLY A 601 -14.15 6.56 15.01
N PRO A 602 -15.34 6.60 14.39
CA PRO A 602 -15.60 6.86 12.96
C PRO A 602 -15.25 8.30 12.53
N TYR A 603 -14.71 8.44 11.33
CA TYR A 603 -14.38 9.72 10.69
C TYR A 603 -15.34 10.02 9.54
N GLY A 604 -15.64 11.30 9.31
CA GLY A 604 -16.65 11.75 8.35
C GLY A 604 -17.61 12.77 8.97
N PRO A 605 -18.84 12.91 8.44
CA PRO A 605 -19.45 12.11 7.38
C PRO A 605 -18.90 12.41 5.97
N TYR A 606 -18.89 11.40 5.11
CA TYR A 606 -18.60 11.47 3.68
C TYR A 606 -19.86 11.16 2.87
N ALA A 607 -19.98 11.72 1.67
CA ALA A 607 -21.16 11.51 0.83
C ALA A 607 -21.21 10.07 0.28
N SER A 608 -22.38 9.44 0.40
CA SER A 608 -22.67 8.10 -0.15
C SER A 608 -22.26 8.00 -1.62
N GLY A 609 -21.53 6.93 -1.96
CA GLY A 609 -21.01 6.68 -3.32
C GLY A 609 -19.73 7.44 -3.70
N ASN A 610 -19.28 8.41 -2.90
CA ASN A 610 -18.00 9.09 -3.12
C ASN A 610 -16.88 8.34 -2.38
N ALA A 611 -15.81 7.99 -3.07
CA ALA A 611 -14.66 7.31 -2.47
C ALA A 611 -13.75 8.29 -1.71
N VAL A 612 -13.16 7.82 -0.62
CA VAL A 612 -12.10 8.51 0.14
C VAL A 612 -10.82 7.68 0.14
N SER A 613 -9.70 8.31 0.47
CA SER A 613 -8.43 7.62 0.71
C SER A 613 -8.00 7.79 2.17
N VAL A 614 -7.48 6.74 2.79
CA VAL A 614 -6.94 6.76 4.15
C VAL A 614 -5.42 6.65 4.08
N VAL A 615 -4.69 7.57 4.71
CA VAL A 615 -3.23 7.57 4.76
C VAL A 615 -2.76 7.38 6.21
N LEU A 616 -1.96 6.36 6.44
CA LEU A 616 -1.23 6.12 7.68
C LEU A 616 0.18 6.68 7.52
N VAL A 617 0.49 7.76 8.22
CA VAL A 617 1.77 8.45 8.12
C VAL A 617 2.66 8.02 9.29
N HIS A 618 3.77 7.34 8.96
CA HIS A 618 4.79 6.94 9.93
C HIS A 618 5.56 8.18 10.41
N ASP A 619 5.71 8.31 11.72
CA ASP A 619 6.35 9.45 12.41
C ASP A 619 7.80 9.76 12.00
N GLN A 620 8.61 8.73 11.74
CA GLN A 620 10.05 8.87 11.47
C GLN A 620 10.41 8.71 10.00
N PHE A 621 9.62 7.92 9.26
CA PHE A 621 10.03 7.43 7.94
C PHE A 621 8.88 7.49 6.95
N SER A 622 8.81 8.58 6.16
CA SER A 622 7.74 8.78 5.17
C SER A 622 7.61 7.66 4.13
N GLN A 623 8.70 6.91 3.87
CA GLN A 623 8.70 5.74 2.99
C GLN A 623 7.88 4.54 3.54
N CYS A 624 7.56 4.54 4.83
CA CYS A 624 6.74 3.53 5.50
C CYS A 624 5.30 4.03 5.69
N ASN A 625 4.91 5.13 5.04
CA ASN A 625 3.51 5.54 5.00
C ASN A 625 2.69 4.53 4.17
N VAL A 626 1.46 4.28 4.58
CA VAL A 626 0.55 3.35 3.90
C VAL A 626 -0.71 4.10 3.46
N THR A 627 -1.09 3.97 2.20
CA THR A 627 -2.32 4.59 1.66
C THR A 627 -3.30 3.52 1.21
N TYR A 628 -4.54 3.62 1.67
CA TYR A 628 -5.68 2.83 1.21
C TYR A 628 -6.56 3.74 0.34
N THR A 629 -6.78 3.38 -0.92
CA THR A 629 -7.61 4.15 -1.86
C THR A 629 -8.95 3.45 -2.10
N GLY A 630 -9.94 4.18 -2.61
CA GLY A 630 -11.22 3.60 -3.02
C GLY A 630 -12.15 3.18 -1.87
N VAL A 631 -11.97 3.74 -0.68
CA VAL A 631 -12.80 3.42 0.49
C VAL A 631 -14.15 4.11 0.29
N VAL A 632 -15.23 3.34 0.16
CA VAL A 632 -16.57 3.89 -0.14
C VAL A 632 -17.68 3.05 0.51
N ALA A 633 -18.79 3.69 0.86
CA ALA A 633 -20.06 3.01 1.11
C ALA A 633 -21.17 3.64 0.28
N ASN A 634 -22.10 2.81 -0.20
CA ASN A 634 -23.31 3.25 -0.88
C ASN A 634 -24.51 3.07 0.05
N CYS A 635 -24.92 4.15 0.66
CA CYS A 635 -25.99 4.18 1.66
C CYS A 635 -27.37 4.46 1.06
N ASN A 636 -27.46 4.74 -0.25
CA ASN A 636 -28.73 5.01 -0.94
C ASN A 636 -29.49 3.71 -1.30
N VAL A 637 -29.25 2.62 -0.58
CA VAL A 637 -29.88 1.32 -0.80
C VAL A 637 -30.56 0.89 0.50
N PRO A 638 -31.85 0.55 0.50
CA PRO A 638 -32.56 0.08 1.69
C PRO A 638 -31.82 -1.06 2.39
N GLY A 639 -31.62 -0.92 3.70
CA GLY A 639 -30.90 -1.88 4.52
C GLY A 639 -29.37 -1.76 4.47
N ALA A 640 -28.80 -0.78 3.76
CA ALA A 640 -27.34 -0.54 3.75
C ALA A 640 -26.78 -0.23 5.15
N ALA A 641 -27.60 0.30 6.06
CA ALA A 641 -27.25 0.57 7.45
C ALA A 641 -27.55 -0.59 8.41
N CYS A 642 -28.00 -1.76 7.93
CA CYS A 642 -28.29 -2.95 8.74
C CYS A 642 -27.02 -3.68 9.23
N THR A 643 -26.23 -3.02 10.08
CA THR A 643 -24.95 -3.55 10.55
C THR A 643 -25.03 -4.08 11.98
N THR A 644 -25.55 -3.29 12.91
CA THR A 644 -25.32 -3.52 14.34
C THR A 644 -26.51 -4.20 15.03
N PHE A 645 -27.73 -3.70 14.81
CA PHE A 645 -28.94 -4.21 15.44
C PHE A 645 -29.79 -4.93 14.39
N ASN A 646 -29.34 -6.12 13.99
CA ASN A 646 -30.01 -6.91 12.96
C ASN A 646 -30.36 -8.32 13.46
N SER A 647 -31.30 -8.94 12.77
CA SER A 647 -31.56 -10.36 12.83
C SER A 647 -31.54 -10.91 11.41
N THR A 648 -30.57 -11.79 11.15
CA THR A 648 -30.50 -12.59 9.90
C THR A 648 -31.11 -13.98 10.07
N SER A 649 -31.80 -14.23 11.19
CA SER A 649 -32.42 -15.52 11.46
C SER A 649 -33.72 -15.64 10.66
N THR A 650 -33.73 -16.58 9.71
CA THR A 650 -34.89 -16.77 8.85
C THR A 650 -36.07 -17.33 9.64
N SER A 651 -37.25 -16.74 9.48
CA SER A 651 -38.48 -17.21 10.14
C SER A 651 -39.55 -17.53 9.09
N ALA A 652 -40.11 -18.75 9.15
CA ALA A 652 -41.15 -19.16 8.21
C ALA A 652 -42.44 -18.38 8.48
N ILE A 653 -42.99 -17.79 7.42
CA ILE A 653 -44.33 -17.19 7.43
C ILE A 653 -45.27 -18.27 6.93
N THR A 654 -45.99 -18.89 7.87
CA THR A 654 -46.97 -19.93 7.54
C THR A 654 -48.32 -19.31 7.23
N ASP A 655 -49.04 -19.96 6.32
CA ASP A 655 -50.35 -19.55 5.83
C ASP A 655 -51.32 -19.20 6.96
N ASN A 656 -51.98 -18.05 6.85
CA ASN A 656 -52.94 -17.51 7.82
C ASN A 656 -52.46 -17.51 9.30
N ALA A 657 -51.18 -17.18 9.53
CA ALA A 657 -50.59 -17.19 10.87
C ALA A 657 -49.68 -15.98 11.13
N THR A 658 -49.29 -15.80 12.39
CA THR A 658 -48.32 -14.78 12.81
C THR A 658 -47.02 -15.43 13.23
N VAL A 659 -45.92 -14.91 12.69
CA VAL A 659 -44.56 -15.19 13.16
C VAL A 659 -43.99 -13.96 13.86
N SER A 660 -43.13 -14.17 14.86
CA SER A 660 -42.45 -13.10 15.58
C SER A 660 -40.96 -13.38 15.62
N ASN A 661 -40.16 -12.34 15.44
CA ASN A 661 -38.70 -12.40 15.52
C ASN A 661 -38.21 -11.26 16.42
N THR A 662 -37.23 -11.53 17.28
CA THR A 662 -36.77 -10.59 18.32
C THR A 662 -35.32 -10.19 18.08
N ILE A 663 -35.04 -8.90 18.15
CA ILE A 663 -33.68 -8.35 18.27
C ILE A 663 -33.50 -7.88 19.72
N THR A 664 -32.54 -8.48 20.43
CA THR A 664 -32.14 -8.04 21.77
C THR A 664 -31.01 -7.02 21.64
N VAL A 665 -31.33 -5.74 21.88
CA VAL A 665 -30.36 -4.64 21.88
C VAL A 665 -29.59 -4.66 23.21
N PRO A 666 -28.24 -4.79 23.20
CA PRO A 666 -27.43 -4.76 24.41
C PRO A 666 -27.46 -3.38 25.07
N SER A 667 -26.98 -3.27 26.32
CA SER A 667 -27.03 -1.99 27.04
C SER A 667 -26.34 -0.86 26.24
N GLN A 668 -27.03 0.27 26.13
CA GLN A 668 -26.60 1.51 25.49
C GLN A 668 -26.37 2.63 26.50
N GLY A 669 -26.22 2.30 27.79
CA GLY A 669 -25.97 3.30 28.85
C GLY A 669 -27.13 4.28 29.05
N GLY A 670 -28.36 3.84 28.77
CA GLY A 670 -29.56 4.68 28.89
C GLY A 670 -29.76 5.67 27.74
N ALA A 671 -29.13 5.46 26.58
CA ALA A 671 -29.39 6.25 25.39
C ALA A 671 -30.86 6.12 24.93
N THR A 672 -31.44 7.25 24.53
CA THR A 672 -32.83 7.32 24.05
C THR A 672 -32.88 7.54 22.54
N LEU A 673 -33.94 7.08 21.89
CA LEU A 673 -34.16 7.32 20.46
C LEU A 673 -34.49 8.80 20.20
N SER A 674 -33.93 9.36 19.12
CA SER A 674 -34.45 10.59 18.49
C SER A 674 -35.01 10.34 17.08
N ASP A 675 -34.69 9.18 16.50
CA ASP A 675 -35.24 8.71 15.24
C ASP A 675 -34.98 7.20 15.10
N LEU A 676 -35.82 6.50 14.33
CA LEU A 676 -35.67 5.06 14.07
C LEU A 676 -36.11 4.73 12.64
N ASN A 677 -35.21 4.09 11.89
CA ASN A 677 -35.53 3.42 10.64
C ASN A 677 -35.58 1.89 10.84
N VAL A 678 -36.43 1.21 10.09
CA VAL A 678 -36.61 -0.24 10.19
C VAL A 678 -36.54 -0.87 8.80
N PHE A 679 -35.58 -1.76 8.57
CA PHE A 679 -35.50 -2.50 7.31
C PHE A 679 -36.06 -3.90 7.45
N VAL A 680 -36.81 -4.35 6.44
CA VAL A 680 -37.40 -5.69 6.39
C VAL A 680 -37.18 -6.31 5.02
N ASN A 681 -36.72 -7.57 5.01
CA ASN A 681 -36.58 -8.42 3.83
C ASN A 681 -37.41 -9.70 4.01
N ILE A 682 -38.49 -9.81 3.25
CA ILE A 682 -39.43 -10.93 3.24
C ILE A 682 -39.55 -11.46 1.82
N THR A 683 -39.42 -12.78 1.67
CA THR A 683 -39.88 -13.50 0.49
C THR A 683 -41.31 -13.97 0.74
N HIS A 684 -42.26 -13.62 -0.12
CA HIS A 684 -43.65 -14.05 -0.03
C HIS A 684 -44.28 -14.03 -1.41
N THR A 685 -45.09 -15.03 -1.75
CA THR A 685 -45.75 -15.14 -3.06
C THR A 685 -46.86 -14.12 -3.28
N TYR A 686 -47.30 -13.44 -2.22
CA TYR A 686 -48.27 -12.35 -2.34
C TYR A 686 -48.15 -11.34 -1.20
N SER A 687 -47.62 -10.14 -1.50
CA SER A 687 -47.32 -9.13 -0.47
C SER A 687 -48.57 -8.48 0.16
N SER A 688 -49.73 -8.57 -0.51
CA SER A 688 -51.01 -8.02 -0.02
C SER A 688 -51.55 -8.73 1.23
N ASP A 689 -51.06 -9.93 1.51
CA ASP A 689 -51.53 -10.74 2.64
C ASP A 689 -50.82 -10.39 3.93
N LEU A 690 -49.74 -9.60 3.85
CA LEU A 690 -48.89 -9.33 5.00
C LEU A 690 -49.36 -8.14 5.83
N ARG A 691 -49.29 -8.29 7.15
CA ARG A 691 -49.38 -7.23 8.16
C ARG A 691 -48.14 -7.27 9.03
N LEU A 692 -47.53 -6.11 9.24
CA LEU A 692 -46.28 -5.97 9.97
C LEU A 692 -46.45 -4.99 11.12
N SER A 693 -45.99 -5.36 12.32
CA SER A 693 -45.92 -4.46 13.48
C SER A 693 -44.61 -4.64 14.25
N LEU A 694 -44.13 -3.54 14.82
CA LEU A 694 -42.93 -3.48 15.64
C LEU A 694 -43.30 -3.07 17.07
N GLU A 695 -42.80 -3.81 18.05
CA GLU A 695 -42.99 -3.57 19.48
C GLU A 695 -41.64 -3.21 20.13
N SER A 696 -41.58 -2.10 20.87
CA SER A 696 -40.37 -1.66 21.59
C SER A 696 -40.26 -2.31 22.98
N PRO A 697 -39.09 -2.26 23.64
CA PRO A 697 -38.91 -2.74 25.01
C PRO A 697 -39.83 -2.08 26.04
N ALA A 698 -40.32 -0.86 25.76
CA ALA A 698 -41.28 -0.15 26.60
C ALA A 698 -42.73 -0.61 26.40
N GLY A 699 -42.98 -1.49 25.42
CA GLY A 699 -44.31 -2.00 25.06
C GLY A 699 -45.07 -1.13 24.06
N THR A 700 -44.43 -0.13 23.46
CA THR A 700 -45.03 0.69 22.41
C THR A 700 -45.13 -0.13 21.12
N LEU A 701 -46.30 -0.14 20.48
CA LEU A 701 -46.58 -0.92 19.28
C LEU A 701 -46.90 0.00 18.09
N VAL A 702 -46.16 -0.18 16.98
CA VAL A 702 -46.34 0.58 15.73
C VAL A 702 -46.61 -0.39 14.57
N ASN A 703 -47.70 -0.18 13.83
CA ASN A 703 -47.98 -0.94 12.63
C ASN A 703 -47.21 -0.36 11.43
N LEU A 704 -46.30 -1.15 10.87
CA LEU A 704 -45.55 -0.80 9.67
C LEU A 704 -46.41 -0.99 8.40
N ILE A 705 -47.19 -2.08 8.37
CA ILE A 705 -48.18 -2.38 7.32
C ILE A 705 -49.48 -2.82 8.00
N ASN A 706 -50.59 -2.10 7.77
CA ASN A 706 -51.88 -2.34 8.43
C ASN A 706 -53.04 -2.72 7.50
N SER A 707 -52.83 -2.72 6.17
CA SER A 707 -53.82 -3.09 5.16
C SER A 707 -53.17 -3.92 4.05
N GLY A 708 -53.98 -4.50 3.16
CA GLY A 708 -53.44 -5.20 1.98
C GLY A 708 -52.89 -4.21 0.97
N LEU A 709 -51.67 -4.44 0.50
CA LEU A 709 -50.92 -3.55 -0.39
C LEU A 709 -50.37 -4.34 -1.59
N CYS A 710 -50.15 -3.69 -2.73
CA CYS A 710 -49.51 -4.30 -3.91
C CYS A 710 -50.08 -5.66 -4.35
N THR A 711 -51.35 -5.66 -4.79
CA THR A 711 -52.15 -6.87 -5.10
C THR A 711 -51.67 -7.72 -6.28
N ASN A 712 -50.50 -7.47 -6.88
CA ASN A 712 -49.94 -8.29 -7.96
C ASN A 712 -48.41 -8.36 -7.80
N SER A 713 -47.91 -8.36 -6.57
CA SER A 713 -46.48 -8.28 -6.31
C SER A 713 -46.05 -9.21 -5.20
N ASP A 714 -44.91 -9.84 -5.45
CA ASP A 714 -44.24 -10.74 -4.53
C ASP A 714 -43.20 -9.95 -3.73
N ASN A 715 -42.87 -10.47 -2.55
CA ASN A 715 -41.79 -10.03 -1.69
C ASN A 715 -41.93 -8.60 -1.12
N ILE A 716 -41.23 -8.35 -0.02
CA ILE A 716 -41.10 -7.05 0.61
C ILE A 716 -39.62 -6.83 0.92
N VAL A 717 -38.99 -5.84 0.30
CA VAL A 717 -37.64 -5.40 0.61
C VAL A 717 -37.68 -3.88 0.75
N VAL A 718 -37.92 -3.40 1.97
CA VAL A 718 -38.15 -1.97 2.22
C VAL A 718 -37.49 -1.52 3.50
N GLU A 719 -37.10 -0.25 3.52
CA GLU A 719 -36.73 0.48 4.73
C GLU A 719 -37.85 1.47 5.07
N PHE A 720 -38.40 1.33 6.28
CA PHE A 720 -39.42 2.21 6.83
C PHE A 720 -38.76 3.42 7.50
N ASP A 721 -39.17 4.62 7.08
CA ASP A 721 -38.67 5.92 7.55
C ASP A 721 -39.79 6.96 7.40
N GLN A 722 -39.97 7.86 8.37
CA GLN A 722 -40.96 8.95 8.34
C GLN A 722 -40.77 9.89 7.13
N THR A 723 -39.56 9.91 6.57
CA THR A 723 -39.14 10.72 5.43
C THR A 723 -38.91 9.89 4.16
N GLY A 724 -39.36 8.64 4.13
CA GLY A 724 -39.19 7.71 3.01
C GLY A 724 -39.52 8.32 1.64
N VAL A 725 -38.52 8.37 0.76
CA VAL A 725 -38.59 9.10 -0.53
C VAL A 725 -39.58 8.48 -1.53
N ASN A 726 -39.99 7.23 -1.32
CA ASN A 726 -40.96 6.54 -2.18
C ASN A 726 -42.42 6.69 -1.72
N GLY A 727 -42.66 7.57 -0.74
CA GLY A 727 -43.99 7.88 -0.19
C GLY A 727 -44.53 6.82 0.76
N ASN A 728 -45.82 6.89 1.07
CA ASN A 728 -46.48 5.94 1.98
C ASN A 728 -46.37 4.51 1.48
N VAL A 729 -46.19 3.56 2.40
CA VAL A 729 -46.09 2.13 2.10
C VAL A 729 -47.24 1.66 1.21
N GLY A 730 -46.90 0.95 0.13
CA GLY A 730 -47.86 0.47 -0.88
C GLY A 730 -48.28 1.48 -1.95
N THR A 731 -47.80 2.73 -1.91
CA THR A 731 -47.98 3.71 -3.00
C THR A 731 -47.18 3.32 -4.25
N THR A 732 -45.97 2.78 -4.04
CA THR A 732 -45.07 2.30 -5.09
C THR A 732 -45.00 0.78 -5.00
N CYS A 733 -45.31 0.08 -6.10
CA CYS A 733 -45.28 -1.37 -6.20
C CYS A 733 -44.46 -1.81 -7.44
N PRO A 734 -43.73 -2.95 -7.39
CA PRO A 734 -43.54 -3.85 -6.23
C PRO A 734 -42.74 -3.19 -5.10
N MET A 735 -42.96 -3.63 -3.85
CA MET A 735 -42.25 -3.13 -2.66
C MET A 735 -40.83 -3.71 -2.56
N ASN A 736 -40.01 -3.43 -3.57
CA ASN A 736 -38.66 -3.97 -3.67
C ASN A 736 -37.63 -2.84 -3.80
N ASN A 737 -36.72 -2.79 -2.84
CA ASN A 737 -35.64 -1.82 -2.73
C ASN A 737 -36.14 -0.36 -2.64
N LEU A 738 -37.12 -0.13 -1.76
CA LEU A 738 -37.73 1.21 -1.53
C LEU A 738 -37.51 1.74 -0.10
N PHE A 739 -37.44 3.06 0.04
CA PHE A 739 -37.57 3.78 1.32
C PHE A 739 -38.99 4.31 1.44
N VAL A 740 -39.79 3.80 2.37
CA VAL A 740 -41.24 4.05 2.45
C VAL A 740 -41.64 4.64 3.80
N VAL A 741 -42.67 5.47 3.79
CA VAL A 741 -43.30 5.96 5.03
C VAL A 741 -44.21 4.86 5.60
N PRO A 742 -44.00 4.40 6.85
CA PRO A 742 -44.79 3.33 7.46
C PRO A 742 -46.26 3.72 7.65
N ALA A 743 -47.12 2.73 7.84
CA ALA A 743 -48.55 2.96 8.06
C ALA A 743 -48.85 3.77 9.34
N GLN A 744 -48.00 3.64 10.37
CA GLN A 744 -47.97 4.49 11.56
C GLN A 744 -46.54 5.00 11.78
N SER A 745 -46.41 6.24 12.28
CA SER A 745 -45.11 6.91 12.46
C SER A 745 -44.21 6.17 13.46
N LEU A 746 -42.93 5.95 13.10
CA LEU A 746 -41.93 5.42 14.04
C LEU A 746 -41.48 6.45 15.09
N ALA A 747 -41.80 7.74 14.91
CA ALA A 747 -41.57 8.78 15.92
C ALA A 747 -42.33 8.53 17.23
N ALA A 748 -43.25 7.55 17.26
CA ALA A 748 -43.85 7.05 18.49
C ALA A 748 -42.81 6.48 19.48
N PHE A 749 -41.62 6.10 19.00
CA PHE A 749 -40.53 5.57 19.81
C PHE A 749 -39.56 6.66 20.30
N ASP A 750 -39.70 7.92 19.85
CA ASP A 750 -38.78 8.99 20.22
C ASP A 750 -38.82 9.25 21.75
N GLY A 751 -37.64 9.33 22.35
CA GLY A 751 -37.46 9.49 23.80
C GLY A 751 -37.47 8.18 24.60
N GLU A 752 -37.83 7.04 23.99
CA GLU A 752 -37.72 5.74 24.64
C GLU A 752 -36.26 5.28 24.73
N VAL A 753 -35.93 4.52 25.78
CA VAL A 753 -34.63 3.86 25.93
C VAL A 753 -34.50 2.76 24.88
N PHE A 754 -33.39 2.74 24.14
CA PHE A 754 -33.24 1.86 22.99
C PHE A 754 -32.85 0.41 23.35
N GLU A 755 -32.15 0.19 24.47
CA GLU A 755 -31.73 -1.14 24.93
C GLU A 755 -32.93 -2.03 25.34
N GLY A 756 -32.81 -3.35 25.10
CA GLY A 756 -33.85 -4.33 25.40
C GLY A 756 -34.37 -5.09 24.18
N ASP A 757 -35.47 -5.81 24.36
CA ASP A 757 -36.06 -6.68 23.32
C ASP A 757 -37.01 -5.89 22.41
N TRP A 758 -36.70 -5.87 21.12
CA TRP A 758 -37.56 -5.37 20.06
C TRP A 758 -38.17 -6.54 19.29
N ILE A 759 -39.49 -6.53 19.09
CA ILE A 759 -40.22 -7.66 18.51
C ILE A 759 -40.89 -7.23 17.19
N LEU A 760 -40.43 -7.79 16.07
CA LEU A 760 -41.13 -7.67 14.78
C LEU A 760 -42.13 -8.81 14.65
N ARG A 761 -43.39 -8.48 14.35
CA ARG A 761 -44.46 -9.44 14.05
C ARG A 761 -44.82 -9.34 12.58
N VAL A 762 -44.86 -10.49 11.91
CA VAL A 762 -45.30 -10.62 10.52
C VAL A 762 -46.47 -11.58 10.50
N GLN A 763 -47.62 -11.11 10.04
CA GLN A 763 -48.84 -11.90 9.94
C GLN A 763 -49.24 -12.04 8.48
N ASP A 764 -49.48 -13.28 8.06
CA ASP A 764 -50.27 -13.58 6.86
C ASP A 764 -51.75 -13.63 7.28
N VAL A 765 -52.61 -12.83 6.61
CA VAL A 765 -54.06 -12.75 6.90
C VAL A 765 -54.94 -13.40 5.82
N ALA A 766 -54.34 -14.03 4.81
CA ALA A 766 -55.06 -14.73 3.75
C ALA A 766 -54.74 -16.23 3.80
N THR A 767 -55.27 -16.97 2.82
CA THR A 767 -55.06 -18.42 2.68
C THR A 767 -54.37 -18.69 1.35
N GLN A 768 -53.54 -19.73 1.28
CA GLN A 768 -52.81 -20.29 0.12
C GLN A 768 -51.34 -19.87 0.00
N ASP A 769 -51.00 -18.66 0.43
CA ASP A 769 -49.66 -18.11 0.26
C ASP A 769 -48.79 -18.38 1.50
N VAL A 770 -47.49 -18.52 1.29
CA VAL A 770 -46.52 -18.72 2.37
C VAL A 770 -45.24 -17.98 2.02
N GLY A 771 -44.38 -17.76 3.02
CA GLY A 771 -43.11 -17.13 2.76
C GLY A 771 -42.11 -17.25 3.89
N THR A 772 -41.16 -16.33 3.91
CA THR A 772 -40.05 -16.31 4.85
C THR A 772 -39.64 -14.88 5.13
N LEU A 773 -39.56 -14.53 6.41
CA LEU A 773 -38.80 -13.36 6.87
C LEU A 773 -37.32 -13.73 6.76
N ASN A 774 -36.63 -13.18 5.77
CA ASN A 774 -35.22 -13.45 5.50
C ASN A 774 -34.31 -12.71 6.49
N GLY A 775 -34.73 -11.52 6.91
CA GLY A 775 -34.05 -10.74 7.92
C GLY A 775 -34.66 -9.35 8.09
N TRP A 776 -34.29 -8.69 9.18
CA TRP A 776 -34.71 -7.32 9.48
C TRP A 776 -33.70 -6.65 10.40
N CYS A 777 -33.74 -5.32 10.49
CA CYS A 777 -32.86 -4.58 11.39
C CYS A 777 -33.48 -3.28 11.90
N LEU A 778 -32.93 -2.79 13.01
CA LEU A 778 -33.18 -1.48 13.59
C LEU A 778 -32.00 -0.56 13.25
N ILE A 779 -32.31 0.64 12.76
CA ILE A 779 -31.34 1.65 12.39
C ILE A 779 -31.66 2.91 13.23
N PRO A 780 -31.14 2.99 14.48
CA PRO A 780 -31.49 4.05 15.41
C PRO A 780 -30.63 5.30 15.22
N THR A 781 -31.21 6.46 15.48
CA THR A 781 -30.47 7.67 15.88
C THR A 781 -30.64 7.85 17.38
N LEU A 782 -29.53 7.80 18.12
CA LEU A 782 -29.53 7.82 19.58
C LEU A 782 -29.06 9.16 20.14
N VAL A 783 -29.72 9.60 21.21
CA VAL A 783 -29.28 10.70 22.07
C VAL A 783 -28.74 10.09 23.35
N GLN A 784 -27.46 10.35 23.62
CA GLN A 784 -26.78 9.82 24.79
C GLN A 784 -27.08 10.66 26.03
N ALA A 785 -27.28 10.01 27.18
CA ALA A 785 -27.47 10.71 28.45
C ALA A 785 -26.16 11.35 28.93
N ASP A 786 -26.21 12.63 29.32
CA ASP A 786 -25.07 13.31 29.96
C ASP A 786 -24.60 12.55 31.20
N VAL A 787 -23.28 12.46 31.41
CA VAL A 787 -22.72 11.95 32.66
C VAL A 787 -22.73 13.01 33.77
N LYS A 788 -23.04 12.62 35.00
CA LYS A 788 -23.17 13.55 36.15
C LYS A 788 -22.20 13.23 37.28
N VAL A 789 -21.58 14.28 37.82
CA VAL A 789 -20.66 14.22 38.96
C VAL A 789 -21.16 15.10 40.10
N ALA A 790 -21.26 14.52 41.29
CA ALA A 790 -21.47 15.24 42.55
C ALA A 790 -20.15 15.25 43.33
N ALA A 791 -19.28 16.22 43.01
CA ALA A 791 -17.98 16.34 43.68
C ALA A 791 -18.10 17.13 44.98
N ARG A 792 -17.23 16.84 45.96
CA ARG A 792 -17.11 17.60 47.20
C ARG A 792 -15.65 17.94 47.46
N VAL A 793 -15.33 19.20 47.74
CA VAL A 793 -13.96 19.69 47.96
C VAL A 793 -13.92 20.82 48.99
N PHE A 794 -12.88 20.86 49.81
CA PHE A 794 -12.59 22.01 50.67
C PHE A 794 -11.34 22.74 50.20
N LEU A 795 -11.40 24.07 50.24
CA LEU A 795 -10.28 24.97 49.98
C LEU A 795 -9.66 25.33 51.32
N GLU A 796 -8.39 24.99 51.52
CA GLU A 796 -7.70 25.21 52.79
C GLU A 796 -7.83 26.66 53.28
N GLY A 797 -7.66 27.62 52.37
CA GLY A 797 -7.67 29.04 52.70
C GLY A 797 -8.96 29.52 53.37
N ALA A 798 -10.11 29.04 52.88
CA ALA A 798 -11.41 29.42 53.40
C ALA A 798 -11.90 28.48 54.53
N TYR A 799 -11.32 27.29 54.69
CA TYR A 799 -11.84 26.28 55.61
C TYR A 799 -11.68 26.67 57.09
N ASN A 800 -12.79 26.71 57.81
CA ASN A 800 -12.82 27.04 59.23
C ASN A 800 -13.04 25.79 60.09
N THR A 801 -11.99 25.35 60.79
CA THR A 801 -12.04 24.16 61.64
C THR A 801 -13.02 24.27 62.82
N GLY A 802 -13.40 25.49 63.22
CA GLY A 802 -14.34 25.72 64.31
C GLY A 802 -15.81 25.50 63.92
N THR A 803 -16.17 25.77 62.66
CA THR A 803 -17.53 25.59 62.14
C THR A 803 -17.69 24.33 61.30
N GLY A 804 -16.59 23.78 60.79
CA GLY A 804 -16.61 22.68 59.82
C GLY A 804 -17.03 23.10 58.40
N LEU A 805 -17.17 24.42 58.16
CA LEU A 805 -17.57 25.02 56.89
C LEU A 805 -16.46 25.95 56.37
N MET A 806 -16.46 26.24 55.08
CA MET A 806 -15.68 27.32 54.49
C MET A 806 -16.32 28.68 54.77
N ASN A 807 -15.51 29.71 54.92
CA ASN A 807 -15.97 31.10 54.94
C ASN A 807 -16.33 31.53 53.51
N ASP A 808 -17.35 32.38 53.39
CA ASP A 808 -17.89 32.89 52.12
C ASP A 808 -17.70 34.41 51.99
N ASP A 809 -16.58 34.93 52.53
CA ASP A 809 -16.29 36.36 52.61
C ASP A 809 -16.34 37.07 51.25
N LEU A 810 -15.83 36.42 50.18
CA LEU A 810 -15.92 36.93 48.80
C LEU A 810 -17.37 37.16 48.36
N ARG A 811 -18.28 36.24 48.70
CA ARG A 811 -19.72 36.36 48.40
C ARG A 811 -20.35 37.44 49.26
N ALA A 812 -20.06 37.45 50.57
CA ALA A 812 -20.58 38.45 51.50
C ALA A 812 -20.16 39.89 51.13
N ALA A 813 -18.97 40.06 50.56
CA ALA A 813 -18.47 41.33 50.05
C ALA A 813 -18.94 41.68 48.62
N GLY A 814 -19.69 40.79 47.95
CA GLY A 814 -20.16 41.00 46.57
C GLY A 814 -19.06 40.96 45.52
N LEU A 815 -17.96 40.25 45.79
CA LEU A 815 -16.75 40.22 44.96
C LEU A 815 -16.71 39.04 43.97
N LEU A 816 -17.55 38.01 44.14
CA LEU A 816 -17.60 36.88 43.23
C LEU A 816 -18.10 37.32 41.83
N PRO A 817 -17.38 36.99 40.74
CA PRO A 817 -17.81 37.33 39.40
C PRO A 817 -18.99 36.44 38.98
N LEU A 818 -19.91 37.00 38.17
CA LEU A 818 -21.01 36.23 37.57
C LEU A 818 -20.53 35.33 36.42
N ASN A 819 -19.48 35.73 35.71
CA ASN A 819 -18.83 34.90 34.70
C ASN A 819 -17.71 34.09 35.34
N GLU A 820 -17.49 32.86 34.87
CA GLU A 820 -16.38 32.05 35.33
C GLU A 820 -15.03 32.73 34.99
N PRO A 821 -14.04 32.73 35.91
CA PRO A 821 -12.80 33.49 35.73
C PRO A 821 -11.71 32.75 34.93
N TYR A 822 -11.85 31.44 34.71
CA TYR A 822 -10.76 30.60 34.20
C TYR A 822 -10.47 30.84 32.72
N THR A 823 -11.46 31.23 31.92
CA THR A 823 -11.21 31.68 30.52
C THR A 823 -10.26 32.89 30.51
N ALA A 824 -10.48 33.87 31.40
CA ALA A 824 -9.62 35.04 31.50
C ALA A 824 -8.23 34.72 32.07
N LEU A 825 -8.11 33.65 32.87
CA LEU A 825 -6.84 33.11 33.36
C LEU A 825 -6.10 32.24 32.31
N GLY A 826 -6.68 32.05 31.12
CA GLY A 826 -6.08 31.28 30.03
C GLY A 826 -6.21 29.77 30.20
N TYR A 827 -7.16 29.28 31.00
CA TYR A 827 -7.43 27.85 31.12
C TYR A 827 -8.05 27.30 29.82
N PRO A 828 -7.45 26.28 29.19
CA PRO A 828 -7.94 25.72 27.94
C PRO A 828 -9.05 24.69 28.20
N PHE A 829 -10.31 25.13 28.20
CA PHE A 829 -11.43 24.21 28.36
C PHE A 829 -11.49 23.19 27.21
N VAL A 830 -11.69 21.92 27.58
CA VAL A 830 -12.07 20.85 26.66
C VAL A 830 -13.59 20.71 26.69
N GLY A 831 -14.24 20.99 25.57
CA GLY A 831 -15.70 21.16 25.47
C GLY A 831 -16.12 22.62 25.70
N THR A 832 -17.40 22.84 25.99
CA THR A 832 -17.93 24.19 26.21
C THR A 832 -17.69 24.63 27.66
N PRO A 833 -17.01 25.76 27.93
CA PRO A 833 -16.92 26.32 29.28
C PRO A 833 -18.32 26.57 29.84
N SER A 834 -18.46 26.53 31.16
CA SER A 834 -19.72 26.96 31.77
C SER A 834 -19.93 28.45 31.53
N GLY A 835 -21.18 28.82 31.30
CA GLY A 835 -21.58 30.23 31.18
C GLY A 835 -21.57 30.97 32.53
N ALA A 836 -22.43 31.98 32.64
CA ALA A 836 -22.56 32.79 33.84
C ALA A 836 -23.47 32.14 34.89
N THR A 837 -23.16 32.33 36.18
CA THR A 837 -24.16 32.20 37.25
C THR A 837 -25.00 33.48 37.38
N THR A 838 -25.92 33.52 38.33
CA THR A 838 -26.87 34.63 38.51
C THR A 838 -26.83 35.20 39.93
N ALA A 839 -27.23 36.47 40.08
CA ALA A 839 -27.27 37.12 41.39
C ALA A 839 -28.11 36.38 42.46
N PRO A 840 -29.27 35.75 42.14
CA PRO A 840 -30.01 34.92 43.10
C PRO A 840 -29.20 33.75 43.67
N VAL A 841 -28.33 33.12 42.87
CA VAL A 841 -27.46 32.03 43.34
C VAL A 841 -26.48 32.53 44.41
N LEU A 842 -25.93 33.74 44.22
CA LEU A 842 -25.00 34.36 45.17
C LEU A 842 -25.68 34.98 46.41
N ALA A 843 -27.02 35.02 46.44
CA ALA A 843 -27.79 35.51 47.58
C ALA A 843 -28.02 34.46 48.68
N VAL A 844 -27.68 33.19 48.43
CA VAL A 844 -27.73 32.11 49.42
C VAL A 844 -26.67 32.35 50.52
N THR A 845 -27.01 32.13 51.80
CA THR A 845 -26.17 32.47 52.97
C THR A 845 -25.96 31.35 53.99
N ASP A 846 -26.61 30.20 53.81
CA ASP A 846 -26.49 29.04 54.70
C ASP A 846 -25.28 28.16 54.32
N ALA A 847 -25.33 26.86 54.64
CA ALA A 847 -24.27 25.91 54.27
C ALA A 847 -24.05 25.80 52.74
N ASN A 848 -25.05 26.19 51.94
CA ASN A 848 -25.00 26.14 50.48
C ASN A 848 -24.55 27.47 49.86
N ALA A 849 -24.15 28.45 50.66
CA ALA A 849 -23.62 29.70 50.13
C ALA A 849 -22.37 29.45 49.27
N ILE A 850 -22.26 30.15 48.15
CA ILE A 850 -21.12 29.99 47.25
C ILE A 850 -19.87 30.62 47.87
N VAL A 851 -18.79 29.83 47.94
CA VAL A 851 -17.46 30.27 48.38
C VAL A 851 -16.69 30.80 47.19
N ASP A 852 -16.68 30.04 46.08
CA ASP A 852 -15.90 30.40 44.90
C ASP A 852 -16.23 29.59 43.64
N TRP A 853 -15.55 29.90 42.53
CA TRP A 853 -15.53 29.12 41.30
C TRP A 853 -14.45 28.02 41.33
N VAL A 854 -14.75 26.84 40.77
CA VAL A 854 -13.80 25.72 40.54
C VAL A 854 -13.92 25.21 39.10
N VAL A 855 -12.95 24.42 38.63
CA VAL A 855 -13.06 23.66 37.38
C VAL A 855 -13.11 22.18 37.71
N VAL A 856 -14.09 21.47 37.18
CA VAL A 856 -14.19 20.02 37.22
C VAL A 856 -13.70 19.47 35.88
N GLU A 857 -12.74 18.56 35.91
CA GLU A 857 -12.21 17.84 34.74
C GLU A 857 -12.62 16.38 34.78
N LEU A 858 -13.08 15.87 33.64
CA LEU A 858 -13.15 14.45 33.34
C LEU A 858 -11.95 14.06 32.48
N ARG A 859 -11.24 13.02 32.91
CA ARG A 859 -10.00 12.53 32.29
C ARG A 859 -10.16 11.08 31.85
N ASN A 860 -9.48 10.74 30.76
CA ASN A 860 -9.56 9.41 30.13
C ASN A 860 -9.12 8.31 31.12
N SER A 861 -9.90 7.23 31.25
CA SER A 861 -9.63 6.13 32.18
C SER A 861 -8.39 5.29 31.85
N LEU A 862 -7.96 5.26 30.58
CA LEU A 862 -6.74 4.58 30.13
C LEU A 862 -5.50 5.48 30.22
N ASN A 863 -5.69 6.80 30.14
CA ASN A 863 -4.61 7.79 30.30
C ASN A 863 -5.10 9.03 31.06
N SER A 864 -4.78 9.08 32.36
CA SER A 864 -5.18 10.16 33.25
C SER A 864 -4.61 11.54 32.89
N ALA A 865 -3.61 11.64 32.01
CA ALA A 865 -3.07 12.94 31.55
C ALA A 865 -3.99 13.64 30.52
N THR A 866 -4.86 12.89 29.85
CA THR A 866 -5.75 13.42 28.82
C THR A 866 -7.08 13.88 29.43
N VAL A 867 -7.33 15.19 29.41
CA VAL A 867 -8.65 15.76 29.72
C VAL A 867 -9.59 15.54 28.54
N VAL A 868 -10.72 14.89 28.77
CA VAL A 868 -11.75 14.61 27.76
C VAL A 868 -12.94 15.56 27.83
N ALA A 869 -13.17 16.16 29.00
CA ALA A 869 -14.07 17.30 29.16
C ALA A 869 -13.70 18.10 30.41
N SER A 870 -14.00 19.39 30.41
CA SER A 870 -13.81 20.25 31.58
C SER A 870 -14.91 21.31 31.64
N LYS A 871 -15.35 21.64 32.85
CA LYS A 871 -16.46 22.56 33.05
C LYS A 871 -16.27 23.37 34.33
N ALA A 872 -16.54 24.67 34.29
CA ALA A 872 -16.50 25.50 35.49
C ALA A 872 -17.75 25.26 36.35
N ALA A 873 -17.59 25.28 37.66
CA ALA A 873 -18.61 24.98 38.65
C ALA A 873 -18.44 25.89 39.87
N LEU A 874 -19.38 25.83 40.81
CA LEU A 874 -19.37 26.61 42.03
C LEU A 874 -19.13 25.69 43.23
N VAL A 875 -18.29 26.10 44.17
CA VAL A 875 -18.08 25.38 45.43
C VAL A 875 -18.82 26.07 46.58
N GLN A 876 -19.59 25.29 47.34
CA GLN A 876 -20.40 25.75 48.46
C GLN A 876 -19.64 25.68 49.80
N ARG A 877 -20.16 26.34 50.85
CA ARG A 877 -19.50 26.39 52.16
C ARG A 877 -19.30 25.03 52.82
N ASP A 878 -20.21 24.09 52.58
CA ASP A 878 -20.07 22.73 53.08
C ASP A 878 -19.14 21.85 52.21
N GLY A 879 -18.70 22.36 51.05
CA GLY A 879 -17.76 21.73 50.13
C GLY A 879 -18.41 21.14 48.90
N ASP A 880 -19.74 21.12 48.77
CA ASP A 880 -20.39 20.58 47.58
C ASP A 880 -20.04 21.41 46.34
N VAL A 881 -19.74 20.73 45.24
CA VAL A 881 -19.47 21.34 43.93
C VAL A 881 -20.68 21.16 43.04
N VAL A 882 -21.29 22.30 42.68
CA VAL A 882 -22.57 22.37 41.98
C VAL A 882 -22.43 23.11 40.64
N ALA A 883 -23.36 22.86 39.74
CA ALA A 883 -23.47 23.58 38.48
C ALA A 883 -23.77 25.09 38.70
N ILE A 884 -23.81 25.86 37.61
CA ILE A 884 -24.02 27.32 37.64
C ILE A 884 -25.38 27.76 38.21
N ASP A 885 -26.33 26.83 38.35
CA ASP A 885 -27.62 27.04 39.01
C ASP A 885 -27.53 27.04 40.54
N GLY A 886 -26.37 26.67 41.09
CA GLY A 886 -26.13 26.61 42.53
C GLY A 886 -26.69 25.36 43.22
N THR A 887 -27.26 24.39 42.50
CA THR A 887 -27.93 23.23 43.12
C THR A 887 -27.68 21.90 42.40
N SER A 888 -27.60 21.87 41.07
CA SER A 888 -27.51 20.62 40.34
C SER A 888 -26.09 20.03 40.38
N PRO A 889 -25.95 18.69 40.32
CA PRO A 889 -24.66 18.05 40.03
C PRO A 889 -24.09 18.54 38.70
N VAL A 890 -22.76 18.50 38.55
CA VAL A 890 -22.09 18.93 37.32
C VAL A 890 -22.31 17.89 36.22
N SER A 891 -22.94 18.31 35.12
CA SER A 891 -23.31 17.47 33.97
C SER A 891 -22.32 17.66 32.81
N PHE A 892 -21.93 16.59 32.13
CA PHE A 892 -21.06 16.60 30.95
C PHE A 892 -21.71 15.81 29.81
N THR A 893 -21.67 16.38 28.60
CA THR A 893 -22.13 15.71 27.38
C THR A 893 -21.06 14.73 26.91
N LEU A 894 -20.99 13.60 27.60
CA LEU A 894 -20.14 12.45 27.32
C LEU A 894 -20.94 11.17 27.54
N SER A 895 -20.45 10.07 26.94
CA SER A 895 -20.99 8.73 27.16
C SER A 895 -20.81 8.25 28.60
N ALA A 896 -21.71 7.39 29.07
CA ALA A 896 -21.46 6.62 30.29
C ALA A 896 -20.16 5.81 30.15
N GLY A 897 -19.38 5.74 31.23
CA GLY A 897 -18.07 5.09 31.21
C GLY A 897 -17.23 5.45 32.43
N ASP A 898 -16.03 4.87 32.51
CA ASP A 898 -15.08 5.17 33.58
C ASP A 898 -14.27 6.42 33.28
N TYR A 899 -14.22 7.35 34.22
CA TYR A 899 -13.46 8.60 34.12
C TYR A 899 -12.70 8.90 35.41
N PHE A 900 -11.50 9.45 35.30
CA PHE A 900 -10.89 10.12 36.44
C PHE A 900 -11.52 11.50 36.61
N VAL A 901 -11.86 11.86 37.85
CA VAL A 901 -12.49 13.15 38.19
C VAL A 901 -11.47 14.00 38.94
N ALA A 902 -11.17 15.20 38.42
CA ALA A 902 -10.31 16.17 39.08
C ALA A 902 -11.05 17.48 39.34
N VAL A 903 -10.69 18.15 40.44
CA VAL A 903 -11.18 19.49 40.76
C VAL A 903 -9.99 20.43 40.92
N ARG A 904 -10.03 21.56 40.21
CA ARG A 904 -9.03 22.63 40.19
C ARG A 904 -9.63 23.92 40.71
N HIS A 905 -8.79 24.76 41.31
CA HIS A 905 -9.17 26.08 41.81
C HIS A 905 -8.12 27.13 41.43
N ARG A 906 -8.52 28.39 41.27
CA ARG A 906 -7.64 29.46 40.74
C ARG A 906 -6.36 29.71 41.54
N ASN A 907 -6.33 29.37 42.84
CA ASN A 907 -5.17 29.61 43.70
C ASN A 907 -4.88 28.48 44.71
N HIS A 908 -5.47 27.31 44.50
CA HIS A 908 -5.17 26.09 45.24
C HIS A 908 -4.73 24.98 44.28
N LEU A 909 -3.80 24.13 44.70
CA LEU A 909 -3.40 22.96 43.91
C LEU A 909 -4.57 21.98 43.81
N GLY A 910 -4.96 21.62 42.59
CA GLY A 910 -6.03 20.67 42.34
C GLY A 910 -5.70 19.25 42.79
N ALA A 911 -6.75 18.43 42.87
CA ALA A 911 -6.63 17.01 43.17
C ALA A 911 -7.51 16.17 42.23
N MET A 912 -7.04 14.96 41.92
CA MET A 912 -7.77 13.98 41.11
C MET A 912 -8.01 12.71 41.92
N ALA A 913 -9.24 12.20 41.89
CA ALA A 913 -9.60 10.92 42.52
C ALA A 913 -8.99 9.73 41.77
N THR A 914 -8.66 8.65 42.49
CA THR A 914 -8.25 7.36 41.92
C THR A 914 -8.86 6.19 42.72
N PRO A 915 -9.28 5.08 42.08
CA PRO A 915 -9.27 4.81 40.63
C PRO A 915 -10.27 5.67 39.84
N ALA A 916 -10.31 5.48 38.51
CA ALA A 916 -11.39 6.02 37.69
C ALA A 916 -12.75 5.50 38.18
N LEU A 917 -13.78 6.33 38.00
CA LEU A 917 -15.13 6.10 38.52
C LEU A 917 -16.10 5.96 37.36
N ALA A 918 -17.01 4.99 37.47
CA ALA A 918 -18.09 4.80 36.51
C ALA A 918 -19.09 5.96 36.62
N LEU A 919 -19.21 6.76 35.56
CA LEU A 919 -20.17 7.85 35.46
C LEU A 919 -21.31 7.48 34.51
N SER A 920 -22.51 7.98 34.80
CA SER A 920 -23.72 7.78 34.00
C SER A 920 -24.66 8.98 34.15
N GLY A 921 -25.88 8.88 33.60
CA GLY A 921 -26.96 9.85 33.82
C GLY A 921 -27.37 10.05 35.29
N THR A 922 -26.95 9.14 36.18
CA THR A 922 -27.09 9.28 37.64
C THR A 922 -25.83 9.89 38.24
N ALA A 923 -26.01 10.90 39.10
CA ALA A 923 -24.90 11.61 39.72
C ALA A 923 -24.04 10.68 40.59
N THR A 924 -22.76 10.60 40.27
CA THR A 924 -21.79 9.81 41.03
C THR A 924 -21.05 10.71 42.02
N THR A 925 -21.01 10.30 43.29
CA THR A 925 -20.38 11.10 44.36
C THR A 925 -18.86 10.96 44.33
N VAL A 926 -18.15 12.09 44.38
CA VAL A 926 -16.68 12.15 44.45
C VAL A 926 -16.24 13.07 45.59
N ASP A 927 -15.99 12.48 46.76
CA ASP A 927 -15.67 13.26 47.95
C ASP A 927 -14.14 13.41 48.13
N LEU A 928 -13.59 14.54 47.67
CA LEU A 928 -12.18 14.89 47.88
C LEU A 928 -11.91 15.46 49.27
N THR A 929 -12.90 15.54 50.16
CA THR A 929 -12.70 15.92 51.57
C THR A 929 -12.44 14.72 52.47
N ALA A 930 -12.88 13.53 52.06
CA ALA A 930 -12.69 12.30 52.81
C ALA A 930 -11.24 11.80 52.75
N PRO A 931 -10.60 11.46 53.90
CA PRO A 931 -9.26 10.86 53.92
C PRO A 931 -9.17 9.51 53.19
N ALA A 932 -10.29 8.78 53.08
CA ALA A 932 -10.34 7.45 52.45
C ALA A 932 -10.37 7.49 50.92
N THR A 933 -10.75 8.61 50.32
CA THR A 933 -10.77 8.75 48.85
C THR A 933 -9.36 8.68 48.31
N GLY A 934 -9.07 7.69 47.45
CA GLY A 934 -7.78 7.61 46.77
C GLY A 934 -7.56 8.83 45.89
N THR A 935 -6.32 9.33 45.83
CA THR A 935 -5.94 10.40 44.89
C THR A 935 -4.72 10.04 44.07
N PHE A 936 -4.56 10.67 42.91
CA PHE A 936 -3.32 10.59 42.15
C PHE A 936 -2.17 11.19 42.95
N GLY A 937 -1.07 10.44 43.07
CA GLY A 937 0.04 10.77 43.96
C GLY A 937 -0.29 10.61 45.46
N THR A 938 0.70 10.88 46.31
CA THR A 938 0.64 10.61 47.75
C THR A 938 0.34 11.82 48.65
N ASN A 939 0.35 13.03 48.09
CA ASN A 939 0.23 14.31 48.81
C ASN A 939 -0.68 15.32 48.08
N ALA A 940 -1.65 14.85 47.30
CA ALA A 940 -2.54 15.70 46.49
C ALA A 940 -3.36 16.71 47.31
N ARG A 941 -3.61 16.41 48.59
CA ARG A 941 -4.44 17.20 49.50
C ARG A 941 -3.76 17.39 50.85
N LYS A 942 -4.05 18.51 51.52
CA LYS A 942 -3.61 18.83 52.88
C LYS A 942 -4.50 18.18 53.92
N THR A 943 -3.91 17.68 55.00
CA THR A 943 -4.67 17.29 56.19
C THR A 943 -4.96 18.52 57.05
N VAL A 944 -6.24 18.80 57.30
CA VAL A 944 -6.69 19.89 58.19
C VAL A 944 -7.71 19.30 59.16
N GLY A 945 -7.29 19.05 60.40
CA GLY A 945 -8.11 18.31 61.36
C GLY A 945 -8.44 16.90 60.86
N SER A 946 -9.73 16.56 60.79
CA SER A 946 -10.22 15.25 60.33
C SER A 946 -10.47 15.17 58.82
N ILE A 947 -10.36 16.27 58.07
CA ILE A 947 -10.68 16.32 56.64
C ILE A 947 -9.43 16.46 55.76
N ARG A 948 -9.64 16.44 54.45
CA ARG A 948 -8.68 16.79 53.41
C ARG A 948 -9.14 18.07 52.69
N ALA A 949 -8.21 18.97 52.42
CA ALA A 949 -8.46 20.20 51.66
C ALA A 949 -7.42 20.37 50.54
N LEU A 950 -7.74 21.12 49.49
CA LEU A 950 -6.77 21.51 48.47
C LEU A 950 -5.73 22.46 49.08
N TRP A 951 -4.47 22.35 48.65
CA TRP A 951 -3.39 23.18 49.19
C TRP A 951 -3.51 24.62 48.70
N ALA A 952 -3.62 25.58 49.61
CA ALA A 952 -3.62 27.00 49.25
C ALA A 952 -2.23 27.48 48.83
N GLY A 953 -2.14 28.36 47.83
CA GLY A 953 -0.92 29.15 47.60
C GLY A 953 -0.38 29.25 46.18
N ASP A 954 -1.06 28.69 45.17
CA ASP A 954 -0.65 28.81 43.77
C ASP A 954 -1.23 30.10 43.16
N VAL A 955 -0.68 31.26 43.53
CA VAL A 955 -1.27 32.56 43.14
C VAL A 955 -1.13 32.87 41.66
N THR A 956 -0.32 32.09 40.93
CA THR A 956 -0.07 32.28 39.49
C THR A 956 -0.75 31.22 38.62
N PHE A 957 -1.47 30.27 39.24
CA PHE A 957 -2.13 29.15 38.56
C PHE A 957 -1.15 28.32 37.71
N ASN A 958 0.11 28.23 38.16
CA ASN A 958 1.20 27.56 37.45
C ASN A 958 1.39 26.09 37.90
N ARG A 959 0.51 25.60 38.79
CA ARG A 959 0.47 24.25 39.35
C ARG A 959 1.61 23.95 40.32
N GLN A 960 2.24 24.98 40.86
CA GLN A 960 3.31 24.88 41.85
C GLN A 960 3.12 25.90 42.96
N ILE A 961 3.51 25.53 44.18
CA ILE A 961 3.63 26.45 45.31
C ILE A 961 5.11 26.58 45.66
N LYS A 962 5.60 27.82 45.65
CA LYS A 962 6.98 28.22 45.94
C LYS A 962 7.03 29.49 46.78
N TYR A 963 7.95 29.54 47.75
CA TYR A 963 8.15 30.76 48.57
C TYR A 963 9.29 31.63 48.08
N ALA A 964 10.34 30.99 47.57
CA ALA A 964 11.62 31.58 47.26
C ALA A 964 12.17 30.99 45.95
N GLY A 965 13.12 31.69 45.33
CA GLY A 965 13.60 31.38 43.97
C GLY A 965 12.80 32.12 42.90
N GLY A 966 13.15 31.89 41.63
CA GLY A 966 12.44 32.48 40.49
C GLY A 966 11.00 31.97 40.39
N SER A 967 10.07 32.85 40.00
CA SER A 967 8.64 32.56 39.87
C SER A 967 8.01 31.99 41.15
N ASN A 968 8.35 32.57 42.30
CA ASN A 968 7.69 32.23 43.57
C ASN A 968 6.32 32.91 43.70
N ASP A 969 5.45 32.36 44.54
CA ASP A 969 4.08 32.83 44.76
C ASP A 969 3.97 33.97 45.78
N ARG A 970 5.06 34.23 46.52
CA ARG A 970 5.13 35.30 47.51
C ARG A 970 5.26 36.69 46.85
N ASP A 971 6.03 36.79 45.78
CA ASP A 971 6.35 38.07 45.14
C ASP A 971 5.13 38.71 44.43
N PRO A 972 4.25 37.95 43.74
CA PRO A 972 2.99 38.50 43.21
C PRO A 972 2.12 39.17 44.27
N ILE A 973 2.06 38.63 45.49
CA ILE A 973 1.35 39.26 46.63
C ILE A 973 1.95 40.64 46.92
N LEU A 974 3.29 40.73 46.98
CA LEU A 974 3.99 41.99 47.24
C LEU A 974 3.75 43.02 46.13
N VAL A 975 3.77 42.57 44.88
CA VAL A 975 3.49 43.42 43.70
C VAL A 975 2.06 43.95 43.75
N ARG A 976 1.07 43.10 44.06
CA ARG A 976 -0.36 43.46 44.13
C ARG A 976 -0.62 44.59 45.12
N ILE A 977 0.07 44.61 46.27
CA ILE A 977 -0.09 45.65 47.30
C ILE A 977 0.79 46.89 47.07
N GLY A 978 1.53 46.97 45.96
CA GLY A 978 2.32 48.16 45.58
C GLY A 978 3.82 48.09 45.86
N GLY A 979 4.39 46.89 46.09
CA GLY A 979 5.80 46.55 45.91
C GLY A 979 6.84 47.17 46.86
N THR A 980 6.50 48.22 47.61
CA THR A 980 7.48 49.05 48.36
C THR A 980 7.17 49.18 49.84
N VAL A 981 5.90 49.03 50.25
CA VAL A 981 5.48 49.07 51.66
C VAL A 981 4.59 47.85 51.96
N PRO A 982 5.07 46.86 52.75
CA PRO A 982 4.38 45.58 52.95
C PRO A 982 3.14 45.65 53.86
N THR A 983 2.61 46.85 54.14
CA THR A 983 1.46 47.08 55.03
C THR A 983 0.20 47.52 54.29
N ALA A 984 0.25 47.72 52.97
CA ALA A 984 -0.92 48.02 52.17
C ALA A 984 -1.82 46.79 52.01
N VAL A 985 -3.12 47.05 51.77
CA VAL A 985 -4.14 46.03 51.56
C VAL A 985 -4.80 46.28 50.21
N ALA A 986 -4.85 45.27 49.35
CA ALA A 986 -5.59 45.34 48.08
C ALA A 986 -6.90 44.57 48.22
N ASN A 987 -8.04 45.27 48.11
CA ASN A 987 -9.35 44.61 48.17
C ASN A 987 -9.79 44.14 46.77
N GLY A 988 -10.51 43.03 46.71
CA GLY A 988 -11.14 42.53 45.49
C GLY A 988 -10.96 41.03 45.28
N TYR A 989 -11.45 40.55 44.14
CA TYR A 989 -11.32 39.16 43.73
C TYR A 989 -10.01 38.95 42.97
N HIS A 990 -8.99 38.49 43.68
CA HIS A 990 -7.63 38.38 43.16
C HIS A 990 -7.09 36.95 43.32
N PRO A 991 -6.26 36.45 42.39
CA PRO A 991 -5.55 35.17 42.56
C PRO A 991 -4.65 35.14 43.81
N GLU A 992 -4.11 36.29 44.20
CA GLU A 992 -3.20 36.42 45.36
C GLU A 992 -3.90 36.33 46.73
N ASP A 993 -5.24 36.35 46.78
CA ASP A 993 -6.03 36.17 48.00
C ASP A 993 -6.19 34.68 48.32
N VAL A 994 -5.18 34.08 48.94
CA VAL A 994 -5.11 32.62 49.16
C VAL A 994 -6.05 32.15 50.26
N ASN A 995 -6.49 33.05 51.14
CA ASN A 995 -7.44 32.75 52.21
C ASN A 995 -8.89 33.11 51.87
N LEU A 996 -9.13 33.71 50.70
CA LEU A 996 -10.43 34.00 50.11
C LEU A 996 -11.28 34.95 50.97
N ASN A 997 -10.65 35.94 51.61
CA ASN A 997 -11.33 36.94 52.45
C ASN A 997 -11.64 38.28 51.73
N GLY A 998 -11.26 38.39 50.45
CA GLY A 998 -11.41 39.59 49.63
C GLY A 998 -10.33 40.66 49.86
N GLN A 999 -9.27 40.35 50.62
CA GLN A 999 -8.19 41.26 50.99
C GLN A 999 -6.80 40.62 50.83
N VAL A 1000 -6.03 41.07 49.85
CA VAL A 1000 -4.63 40.66 49.69
C VAL A 1000 -3.73 41.44 50.64
N LYS A 1001 -2.99 40.73 51.50
CA LYS A 1001 -2.08 41.27 52.53
C LYS A 1001 -0.75 40.54 52.54
N TYR A 1002 0.35 41.30 52.69
CA TYR A 1002 1.69 40.73 52.82
C TYR A 1002 2.16 40.57 54.27
N ALA A 1003 1.67 41.36 55.22
CA ALA A 1003 2.04 41.29 56.63
C ALA A 1003 0.83 41.60 57.53
N GLY A 1004 0.95 41.24 58.82
CA GLY A 1004 -0.15 41.35 59.79
C GLY A 1004 -0.95 40.06 59.92
N SER A 1005 -2.02 40.08 60.71
CA SER A 1005 -2.92 38.94 60.89
C SER A 1005 -3.67 38.61 59.59
N ALA A 1006 -3.84 37.33 59.29
CA ALA A 1006 -4.50 36.83 58.08
C ALA A 1006 -3.87 37.42 56.79
N ASN A 1007 -2.54 37.34 56.69
CA ASN A 1007 -1.82 37.65 55.47
C ASN A 1007 -1.74 36.43 54.53
N ASP A 1008 -1.52 36.66 53.25
CA ASP A 1008 -1.56 35.62 52.20
C ASP A 1008 -0.22 34.91 52.00
N ARG A 1009 0.89 35.50 52.46
CA ARG A 1009 2.21 34.87 52.35
C ARG A 1009 2.41 33.72 53.35
N ASP A 1010 1.78 33.78 54.53
CA ASP A 1010 2.02 32.81 55.59
C ASP A 1010 1.43 31.43 55.24
N PRO A 1011 0.22 31.30 54.66
CA PRO A 1011 -0.27 30.02 54.15
C PRO A 1011 0.68 29.37 53.14
N ILE A 1012 1.23 30.17 52.20
CA ILE A 1012 2.24 29.71 51.25
C ILE A 1012 3.46 29.16 52.01
N LEU A 1013 4.05 29.97 52.92
CA LEU A 1013 5.22 29.57 53.72
C LEU A 1013 5.00 28.27 54.50
N VAL A 1014 3.84 28.12 55.14
CA VAL A 1014 3.49 26.93 55.91
C VAL A 1014 3.38 25.71 54.99
N ASN A 1015 2.78 25.86 53.80
CA ASN A 1015 2.57 24.77 52.86
C ASN A 1015 3.84 24.23 52.19
N ILE A 1016 4.91 25.01 52.16
CA ILE A 1016 6.25 24.58 51.70
C ILE A 1016 7.25 24.30 52.84
N GLY A 1017 6.79 24.17 54.08
CA GLY A 1017 7.61 23.62 55.18
C GLY A 1017 8.15 24.63 56.19
N GLY A 1018 7.71 25.90 56.14
CA GLY A 1018 7.78 26.88 57.23
C GLY A 1018 9.16 27.47 57.57
N THR A 1019 10.17 26.62 57.83
CA THR A 1019 11.46 27.04 58.40
C THR A 1019 12.60 27.10 57.38
N VAL A 1020 12.54 26.29 56.32
CA VAL A 1020 13.47 26.32 55.19
C VAL A 1020 12.65 26.38 53.90
N PRO A 1021 12.40 27.59 53.36
CA PRO A 1021 11.37 27.78 52.34
C PRO A 1021 11.89 27.53 50.91
N THR A 1022 12.66 26.45 50.74
CA THR A 1022 13.24 26.06 49.44
C THR A 1022 12.50 24.90 48.79
N ALA A 1023 11.54 24.27 49.49
CA ALA A 1023 10.73 23.21 48.90
C ALA A 1023 9.75 23.78 47.87
N THR A 1024 9.50 23.01 46.81
CA THR A 1024 8.42 23.25 45.86
C THR A 1024 7.38 22.17 46.08
N ARG A 1025 6.10 22.57 46.15
CA ARG A 1025 4.99 21.62 46.10
C ARG A 1025 4.35 21.71 44.73
N SER A 1026 4.21 20.57 44.06
CA SER A 1026 3.55 20.49 42.76
C SER A 1026 2.15 19.90 42.90
N GLU A 1027 1.25 20.35 42.05
CA GLU A 1027 -0.04 19.72 41.87
C GLU A 1027 0.10 18.23 41.56
N GLN A 1028 -0.78 17.40 42.12
CA GLN A 1028 -0.81 15.96 41.86
C GLN A 1028 -2.00 15.61 40.98
N ILE A 1029 -1.92 16.15 39.77
CA ILE A 1029 -2.73 15.79 38.62
C ILE A 1029 -1.72 15.58 37.47
N PRO A 1030 -1.85 14.53 36.65
CA PRO A 1030 -0.88 14.22 35.60
C PRO A 1030 -0.78 15.29 34.52
#